data_AF-A0A0Q8LLB4-F1
#
_entry.id   AF-A0A0Q8LLB4-F1
#
_cell.length_a   1.000
_cell.length_b   1.000
_cell.length_c   1.000
_cell.angle_alpha   90.00
_cell.angle_beta   90.00
_cell.angle_gamma   90.00
#
_symmetry.space_group_name_H-M   'P 1'
#
loop_
_entity.id
_entity.type
_entity.pdbx_description
1 polymer ?
#
loop_
_entity_poly.entity_id
_entity_poly.type
_entity_poly.pdbx_seq_one_letter_code
_entity_poly.pdbx_strand_id
1 'polypeptide(L)'
;MTPAQAATITPGDSTTVAALLDDLRVEAPVSVTYNRDLFFEGQDLDSDGCRTRQEVLLEETLVPATVTGTCTVTTGEWFSYYDGVTHTESTALEMDHLVAMKETWVSGAYAWTEAQRTAYSNETDYPATLVMVTAAVNTAKSDKDPSAWLPPLSSARCQYVTDWVTVKWRWNLAVNSTEKTAIQNVLAGCGTLAVAAPLAPVVGTPADPGTGGETVIAPFPGGTTRLAGASRYETAIQVSQRYAPGVPAVFVATGTNFPDALSAAAAAALVGGPLLLTTPTSLPSVVLQEIQRLAPQNIYVIGGTGAVSDSVKNVLATIAPTERFAGANRYTTGQSIVSSIFPSSSTVFLATGASFPDALAATGAAGARSAPVLLVKGTAGTLDADALASLSNLGATNVVIAGGTGVVSNGIQSQLNNLGYNVSRFGGASRYDTAALINSAFFPSGSSSTMFLATGTNFPDALAGAAMAGRIGAPLYVTTAACTPEGVHNSVASLNASNLIVMGGAAVVSDAAASNTGCLTVGTPSISGNPRVTSTLTANEGNWTNGTSFAYRWYANGTAISGASGKYLAVSAGMAGKKISVKVTGSKTGWLTAAKTSSATAAVGYPSRTAPADSWNCPSWAPIKGNQSSSGEWIYHMPYGQFYDATNPEDCFRTEAAAVAAGYRKSKR
;
A
#
# COMPACT_ATOMS: atom_id res chain seq x y z
N MET A 1 17.30 35.68 40.19
CA MET A 1 16.06 36.19 39.59
C MET A 1 15.75 35.33 38.38
N THR A 2 14.82 34.40 38.51
CA THR A 2 14.24 33.67 37.36
C THR A 2 13.53 34.68 36.46
N PRO A 3 13.70 34.65 35.13
CA PRO A 3 12.87 35.46 34.24
C PRO A 3 11.41 35.08 34.50
N ALA A 4 10.55 36.08 34.71
CA ALA A 4 9.11 35.84 34.74
C ALA A 4 8.72 35.24 33.37
N GLN A 5 8.07 34.09 33.39
CA GLN A 5 7.49 33.49 32.20
C GLN A 5 6.48 34.51 31.62
N ALA A 6 6.67 34.93 30.38
CA ALA A 6 5.72 35.81 29.71
C ALA A 6 4.34 35.14 29.73
N ALA A 7 3.29 35.90 30.06
CA ALA A 7 1.92 35.40 30.05
C ALA A 7 1.56 34.99 28.62
N THR A 8 1.08 33.76 28.43
CA THR A 8 0.59 33.27 27.14
C THR A 8 -0.67 34.03 26.74
N ILE A 9 -0.68 34.64 25.55
CA ILE A 9 -1.85 35.33 24.99
C ILE A 9 -2.88 34.26 24.59
N THR A 10 -4.13 34.39 25.07
CA THR A 10 -5.20 33.43 24.72
C THR A 10 -6.04 33.98 23.57
N PRO A 11 -6.49 33.14 22.61
CA PRO A 11 -7.43 33.55 21.57
C PRO A 11 -8.67 34.24 22.18
N GLY A 12 -9.04 35.40 21.62
CA GLY A 12 -10.14 36.24 22.10
C GLY A 12 -9.74 37.31 23.13
N ASP A 13 -8.55 37.25 23.73
CA ASP A 13 -8.09 38.26 24.68
C ASP A 13 -7.86 39.61 23.99
N SER A 14 -8.16 40.70 24.69
CA SER A 14 -7.76 42.05 24.26
C SER A 14 -6.26 42.23 24.48
N THR A 15 -5.53 42.54 23.42
CA THR A 15 -4.07 42.70 23.42
C THR A 15 -3.64 43.82 22.45
N THR A 16 -2.34 43.98 22.23
CA THR A 16 -1.80 44.90 21.22
C THR A 16 -1.14 44.14 20.08
N VAL A 17 -1.11 44.75 18.88
CA VAL A 17 -0.42 44.16 17.72
C VAL A 17 1.06 43.92 18.00
N ALA A 18 1.70 44.83 18.74
CA ALA A 18 3.10 44.66 19.15
C ALA A 18 3.30 43.42 20.05
N ALA A 19 2.37 43.17 20.98
CA ALA A 19 2.42 41.96 21.82
C ALA A 19 2.19 40.68 21.01
N LEU A 20 1.26 40.66 20.04
CA LEU A 20 1.09 39.52 19.13
C LEU A 20 2.34 39.29 18.28
N LEU A 21 2.96 40.35 17.75
CA LEU A 21 4.21 40.25 16.99
C LEU A 21 5.37 39.72 17.84
N ASP A 22 5.43 40.09 19.12
CA ASP A 22 6.42 39.59 20.06
C ASP A 22 6.21 38.10 20.38
N ASP A 23 4.96 37.65 20.40
CA ASP A 23 4.56 36.25 20.60
C ASP A 23 4.78 35.37 19.34
N LEU A 24 4.81 35.97 18.14
CA LEU A 24 5.13 35.24 16.91
C LEU A 24 6.54 34.63 16.94
N ARG A 25 6.62 33.37 16.48
CA ARG A 25 7.87 32.64 16.29
C ARG A 25 8.77 33.37 15.30
N VAL A 26 10.06 33.48 15.63
CA VAL A 26 11.07 34.10 14.76
C VAL A 26 11.94 33.01 14.13
N GLU A 27 11.76 32.76 12.82
CA GLU A 27 12.43 31.68 12.09
C GLU A 27 12.95 32.17 10.73
N ALA A 28 14.05 31.57 10.26
CA ALA A 28 14.49 31.82 8.88
C ALA A 28 13.50 31.18 7.90
N PRO A 29 13.22 31.80 6.73
CA PRO A 29 12.37 31.17 5.71
C PRO A 29 12.90 29.80 5.33
N VAL A 30 12.02 28.78 5.29
CA VAL A 30 12.47 27.42 4.97
C VAL A 30 12.86 27.28 3.50
N SER A 31 13.80 26.37 3.21
CA SER A 31 14.29 26.10 1.86
C SER A 31 13.49 25.01 1.11
N VAL A 32 12.30 24.66 1.59
CA VAL A 32 11.44 23.63 0.97
C VAL A 32 10.86 24.14 -0.33
N THR A 33 10.95 23.33 -1.40
CA THR A 33 10.38 23.68 -2.71
C THR A 33 8.89 23.97 -2.59
N TYR A 34 8.50 25.21 -2.89
CA TYR A 34 7.10 25.63 -2.92
C TYR A 34 6.35 24.94 -4.06
N ASN A 35 5.18 24.40 -3.74
CA ASN A 35 4.23 23.85 -4.71
C ASN A 35 2.85 24.50 -4.55
N ARG A 36 2.47 25.32 -5.54
CA ARG A 36 1.17 26.02 -5.56
C ARG A 36 -0.01 25.07 -5.66
N ASP A 37 0.14 23.93 -6.32
CA ASP A 37 -0.96 22.98 -6.58
C ASP A 37 -1.48 22.30 -5.30
N LEU A 38 -0.77 22.49 -4.16
CA LEU A 38 -1.18 21.99 -2.85
C LEU A 38 -2.14 22.93 -2.10
N PHE A 39 -2.41 24.12 -2.67
CA PHE A 39 -3.36 25.10 -2.15
C PHE A 39 -4.61 25.09 -3.05
N PHE A 40 -5.64 24.38 -2.63
CA PHE A 40 -6.89 24.22 -3.40
C PHE A 40 -7.76 25.48 -3.29
N GLU A 41 -7.50 26.48 -4.12
CA GLU A 41 -8.26 27.73 -4.20
C GLU A 41 -9.63 27.59 -4.88
N GLY A 42 -10.54 28.53 -4.59
CA GLY A 42 -11.78 28.74 -5.33
C GLY A 42 -12.82 27.65 -5.11
N GLN A 43 -12.86 27.08 -3.91
CA GLN A 43 -13.88 26.13 -3.50
C GLN A 43 -15.18 26.84 -3.14
N ASP A 44 -16.29 26.12 -3.28
CA ASP A 44 -17.60 26.48 -2.76
C ASP A 44 -17.79 25.63 -1.50
N LEU A 45 -17.42 26.18 -0.33
CA LEU A 45 -17.26 25.41 0.90
C LEU A 45 -18.59 25.15 1.63
N ASP A 46 -19.56 26.05 1.51
CA ASP A 46 -20.90 25.93 2.09
C ASP A 46 -21.93 25.37 1.09
N SER A 47 -21.52 25.15 -0.16
CA SER A 47 -22.33 24.55 -1.24
C SER A 47 -23.54 25.40 -1.61
N ASP A 48 -23.43 26.71 -1.49
CA ASP A 48 -24.50 27.65 -1.83
C ASP A 48 -24.48 28.07 -3.33
N GLY A 49 -23.42 27.68 -4.06
CA GLY A 49 -23.21 27.97 -5.48
C GLY A 49 -22.21 29.10 -5.75
N CYS A 50 -21.64 29.71 -4.72
CA CYS A 50 -20.62 30.75 -4.80
C CYS A 50 -19.24 30.19 -4.42
N ARG A 51 -18.22 30.52 -5.21
CA ARG A 51 -16.83 30.16 -4.87
C ARG A 51 -16.21 31.28 -4.04
N THR A 52 -15.16 30.98 -3.29
CA THR A 52 -14.47 31.92 -2.38
C THR A 52 -14.25 33.32 -2.95
N ARG A 53 -13.80 33.46 -4.21
CA ARG A 53 -13.59 34.79 -4.80
C ARG A 53 -14.89 35.60 -4.88
N GLN A 54 -16.00 34.96 -5.24
CA GLN A 54 -17.31 35.57 -5.33
C GLN A 54 -17.82 35.95 -3.94
N GLU A 55 -17.56 35.12 -2.93
CA GLU A 55 -17.85 35.45 -1.53
C GLU A 55 -17.17 36.73 -1.08
N VAL A 56 -15.85 36.81 -1.26
CA VAL A 56 -15.07 38.00 -0.86
C VAL A 56 -15.55 39.25 -1.62
N LEU A 57 -15.90 39.13 -2.91
CA LEU A 57 -16.51 40.21 -3.68
C LEU A 57 -17.86 40.67 -3.09
N LEU A 58 -18.70 39.73 -2.64
CA LEU A 58 -20.00 40.06 -2.04
C LEU A 58 -19.84 40.65 -0.63
N GLU A 59 -18.82 40.23 0.10
CA GLU A 59 -18.53 40.71 1.45
C GLU A 59 -17.94 42.14 1.44
N GLU A 60 -17.00 42.42 0.53
CA GLU A 60 -16.26 43.69 0.52
C GLU A 60 -16.93 44.83 -0.27
N THR A 61 -18.04 44.56 -0.96
CA THR A 61 -18.72 45.60 -1.74
C THR A 61 -19.36 46.65 -0.80
N LEU A 62 -19.05 47.93 -1.06
CA LEU A 62 -19.57 49.08 -0.31
C LEU A 62 -21.03 49.41 -0.65
N VAL A 63 -21.48 48.96 -1.83
CA VAL A 63 -22.87 49.06 -2.29
C VAL A 63 -23.35 47.69 -2.75
N PRO A 64 -24.66 47.41 -2.76
CA PRO A 64 -25.16 46.12 -3.24
C PRO A 64 -24.63 45.77 -4.63
N ALA A 65 -23.94 44.64 -4.74
CA ALA A 65 -23.38 44.17 -6.00
C ALA A 65 -24.47 43.58 -6.92
N THR A 66 -24.25 43.67 -8.22
CA THR A 66 -25.07 42.98 -9.23
C THR A 66 -24.55 41.56 -9.40
N VAL A 67 -25.42 40.58 -9.17
CA VAL A 67 -25.14 39.14 -9.32
C VAL A 67 -25.95 38.59 -10.49
N THR A 68 -25.30 37.82 -11.35
CA THR A 68 -25.91 37.14 -12.50
C THR A 68 -25.72 35.64 -12.41
N GLY A 69 -26.65 34.86 -13.00
CA GLY A 69 -26.62 33.40 -12.93
C GLY A 69 -26.74 32.90 -11.48
N THR A 70 -25.93 31.90 -11.11
CA THR A 70 -25.91 31.34 -9.75
C THR A 70 -25.14 32.21 -8.77
N CYS A 71 -23.96 32.74 -9.14
CA CYS A 71 -23.17 33.62 -8.28
C CYS A 71 -22.11 34.46 -9.04
N THR A 72 -22.39 34.88 -10.27
CA THR A 72 -21.42 35.71 -11.01
C THR A 72 -21.60 37.17 -10.63
N VAL A 73 -20.75 37.66 -9.73
CA VAL A 73 -20.68 39.08 -9.35
C VAL A 73 -20.06 39.86 -10.50
N THR A 74 -20.78 40.86 -11.03
CA THR A 74 -20.31 41.66 -12.19
C THR A 74 -19.92 43.06 -11.78
N THR A 75 -20.85 43.81 -11.18
CA THR A 75 -20.65 45.20 -10.77
C THR A 75 -20.97 45.41 -9.30
N GLY A 76 -20.41 46.44 -8.70
CA GLY A 76 -20.52 46.77 -7.28
C GLY A 76 -19.74 48.05 -7.02
N GLU A 77 -19.26 48.26 -5.80
CA GLU A 77 -18.29 49.31 -5.49
C GLU A 77 -17.30 48.75 -4.49
N TRP A 78 -16.04 48.56 -4.88
CA TRP A 78 -14.99 48.02 -4.02
C TRP A 78 -13.87 49.02 -3.86
N PHE A 79 -13.35 49.12 -2.65
CA PHE A 79 -12.23 49.99 -2.31
C PHE A 79 -10.97 49.17 -2.06
N SER A 80 -10.01 49.26 -3.00
CA SER A 80 -8.69 48.66 -2.83
C SER A 80 -7.89 49.51 -1.84
N TYR A 81 -7.87 49.12 -0.57
CA TYR A 81 -7.24 49.94 0.47
C TYR A 81 -5.71 49.99 0.34
N TYR A 82 -5.08 49.13 -0.46
CA TYR A 82 -3.64 49.17 -0.72
C TYR A 82 -3.18 50.43 -1.47
N ASP A 83 -3.99 50.92 -2.41
CA ASP A 83 -3.70 52.09 -3.25
C ASP A 83 -4.74 53.21 -3.13
N GLY A 84 -5.85 52.97 -2.44
CA GLY A 84 -6.93 53.94 -2.24
C GLY A 84 -7.80 54.13 -3.47
N VAL A 85 -7.83 53.14 -4.37
CA VAL A 85 -8.59 53.21 -5.62
C VAL A 85 -9.92 52.47 -5.48
N THR A 86 -11.00 53.13 -5.88
CA THR A 86 -12.34 52.51 -5.96
C THR A 86 -12.62 52.04 -7.39
N HIS A 87 -13.16 50.83 -7.51
CA HIS A 87 -13.61 50.25 -8.79
C HIS A 87 -15.05 49.75 -8.69
N THR A 88 -15.79 49.85 -9.79
CA THR A 88 -17.18 49.36 -9.88
C THR A 88 -17.32 48.07 -10.68
N GLU A 89 -16.25 47.61 -11.32
CA GLU A 89 -16.21 46.40 -12.13
C GLU A 89 -15.38 45.34 -11.41
N SER A 90 -15.97 44.18 -11.13
CA SER A 90 -15.29 43.07 -10.42
C SER A 90 -14.06 42.53 -11.16
N THR A 91 -14.01 42.71 -12.48
CA THR A 91 -12.89 42.27 -13.35
C THR A 91 -11.64 43.14 -13.21
N ALA A 92 -11.75 44.34 -12.62
CA ALA A 92 -10.62 45.21 -12.36
C ALA A 92 -9.86 44.85 -11.06
N LEU A 93 -10.40 43.91 -10.28
CA LEU A 93 -9.90 43.53 -8.97
C LEU A 93 -9.34 42.11 -8.99
N GLU A 94 -8.37 41.84 -8.14
CA GLU A 94 -7.85 40.51 -7.85
C GLU A 94 -7.99 40.24 -6.35
N MET A 95 -8.17 38.97 -5.99
CA MET A 95 -8.19 38.53 -4.60
C MET A 95 -6.74 38.26 -4.19
N ASP A 96 -6.25 39.02 -3.22
CA ASP A 96 -4.94 38.82 -2.62
C ASP A 96 -5.08 38.01 -1.34
N HIS A 97 -4.20 37.01 -1.16
CA HIS A 97 -3.92 36.46 0.16
C HIS A 97 -2.96 37.42 0.85
N LEU A 98 -3.43 38.11 1.90
CA LEU A 98 -2.63 39.13 2.59
C LEU A 98 -1.22 38.62 2.88
N VAL A 99 -1.11 37.45 3.51
CA VAL A 99 0.13 36.66 3.51
C VAL A 99 0.10 35.75 2.28
N ALA A 100 0.90 36.07 1.27
CA ALA A 100 0.86 35.36 -0.01
C ALA A 100 1.18 33.87 0.18
N MET A 101 0.54 32.96 -0.58
CA MET A 101 0.69 31.51 -0.37
C MET A 101 2.13 30.99 -0.31
N LYS A 102 3.03 31.56 -1.12
CA LYS A 102 4.45 31.20 -1.07
C LYS A 102 5.11 31.68 0.23
N GLU A 103 4.75 32.86 0.70
CA GLU A 103 5.19 33.37 2.01
C GLU A 103 4.60 32.52 3.16
N THR A 104 3.33 32.14 3.07
CA THR A 104 2.68 31.19 3.99
C THR A 104 3.44 29.86 4.03
N TRP A 105 3.83 29.34 2.86
CA TRP A 105 4.60 28.09 2.73
C TRP A 105 5.94 28.18 3.46
N VAL A 106 6.73 29.21 3.19
CA VAL A 106 8.07 29.37 3.81
C VAL A 106 8.01 29.75 5.29
N SER A 107 6.85 30.23 5.76
CA SER A 107 6.56 30.57 7.16
C SER A 107 5.98 29.41 7.99
N GLY A 108 5.74 28.24 7.39
CA GLY A 108 5.31 27.04 8.11
C GLY A 108 4.29 26.16 7.39
N ALA A 109 3.61 26.66 6.35
CA ALA A 109 2.55 25.89 5.69
C ALA A 109 3.03 24.68 4.87
N TYR A 110 4.34 24.54 4.66
CA TYR A 110 4.93 23.30 4.13
C TYR A 110 4.59 22.07 4.97
N ALA A 111 4.40 22.24 6.29
CA ALA A 111 4.09 21.18 7.23
C ALA A 111 2.57 20.95 7.44
N TRP A 112 1.72 21.81 6.86
CA TRP A 112 0.28 21.73 7.05
C TRP A 112 -0.31 20.47 6.42
N THR A 113 -1.45 20.03 6.94
CA THR A 113 -2.30 19.05 6.26
C THR A 113 -2.92 19.67 5.00
N GLU A 114 -3.43 18.82 4.11
CA GLU A 114 -4.23 19.29 2.98
C GLU A 114 -5.44 20.12 3.44
N ALA A 115 -6.16 19.66 4.46
CA ALA A 115 -7.32 20.36 5.01
C ALA A 115 -6.97 21.78 5.50
N GLN A 116 -5.82 21.96 6.14
CA GLN A 116 -5.35 23.27 6.61
C GLN A 116 -4.98 24.20 5.45
N ARG A 117 -4.28 23.71 4.42
CA ARG A 117 -4.00 24.51 3.22
C ARG A 117 -5.28 24.91 2.49
N THR A 118 -6.21 23.97 2.30
CA THR A 118 -7.52 24.26 1.70
C THR A 118 -8.30 25.28 2.53
N ALA A 119 -8.30 25.17 3.86
CA ALA A 119 -8.98 26.14 4.72
C ALA A 119 -8.36 27.54 4.61
N TYR A 120 -7.03 27.67 4.64
CA TYR A 120 -6.34 28.94 4.46
C TYR A 120 -6.62 29.59 3.10
N SER A 121 -6.57 28.78 2.03
CA SER A 121 -6.81 29.25 0.66
C SER A 121 -8.20 29.85 0.46
N ASN A 122 -9.16 29.44 1.28
CA ASN A 122 -10.58 29.77 1.12
C ASN A 122 -11.17 30.43 2.39
N GLU A 123 -10.34 31.06 3.24
CA GLU A 123 -10.80 31.62 4.52
C GLU A 123 -11.58 32.92 4.33
N THR A 124 -12.91 32.83 4.48
CA THR A 124 -13.83 33.98 4.52
C THR A 124 -14.23 34.36 5.95
N ASP A 125 -14.07 33.46 6.92
CA ASP A 125 -14.42 33.73 8.34
C ASP A 125 -13.52 34.77 9.03
N TYR A 126 -12.39 35.15 8.40
CA TYR A 126 -11.46 36.15 8.92
C TYR A 126 -11.07 37.13 7.80
N PRO A 127 -11.74 38.30 7.70
CA PRO A 127 -11.64 39.20 6.54
C PRO A 127 -10.24 39.73 6.21
N ALA A 128 -9.29 39.66 7.15
CA ALA A 128 -7.90 40.06 6.91
C ALA A 128 -7.14 39.08 5.99
N THR A 129 -7.58 37.83 5.86
CA THR A 129 -6.82 36.81 5.11
C THR A 129 -6.93 36.99 3.60
N LEU A 130 -8.13 37.33 3.10
CA LEU A 130 -8.44 37.51 1.68
C LEU A 130 -8.99 38.92 1.46
N VAL A 131 -8.35 39.69 0.56
CA VAL A 131 -8.76 41.08 0.29
C VAL A 131 -8.83 41.37 -1.21
N MET A 132 -9.82 42.15 -1.66
CA MET A 132 -9.92 42.59 -3.05
C MET A 132 -9.11 43.86 -3.29
N VAL A 133 -8.15 43.77 -4.20
CA VAL A 133 -7.22 44.85 -4.52
C VAL A 133 -7.10 45.03 -6.02
N THR A 134 -6.57 46.16 -6.47
CA THR A 134 -6.31 46.32 -7.91
C THR A 134 -5.25 45.33 -8.40
N ALA A 135 -5.41 44.81 -9.62
CA ALA A 135 -4.47 43.84 -10.20
C ALA A 135 -3.01 44.37 -10.23
N ALA A 136 -2.85 45.70 -10.39
CA ALA A 136 -1.56 46.36 -10.41
C ALA A 136 -0.83 46.25 -9.06
N VAL A 137 -1.51 46.52 -7.94
CA VAL A 137 -0.88 46.41 -6.61
C VAL A 137 -0.70 44.97 -6.17
N ASN A 138 -1.61 44.06 -6.54
CA ASN A 138 -1.46 42.63 -6.26
C ASN A 138 -0.21 42.06 -6.94
N THR A 139 -0.02 42.39 -8.22
CA THR A 139 1.19 42.03 -8.98
C THR A 139 2.45 42.64 -8.37
N ALA A 140 2.38 43.91 -7.92
CA ALA A 140 3.51 44.59 -7.30
C ALA A 140 3.93 43.93 -5.97
N LYS A 141 2.96 43.54 -5.13
CA LYS A 141 3.18 42.77 -3.90
C LYS A 141 3.77 41.39 -4.22
N SER A 142 3.07 40.60 -5.04
CA SER A 142 3.45 39.22 -5.36
C SER A 142 3.62 38.37 -4.08
N ASP A 143 4.75 37.70 -3.90
CA ASP A 143 5.08 36.87 -2.74
C ASP A 143 5.91 37.61 -1.67
N LYS A 144 6.03 38.94 -1.75
CA LYS A 144 6.90 39.72 -0.89
C LYS A 144 6.32 39.92 0.51
N ASP A 145 7.17 39.77 1.52
CA ASP A 145 6.89 40.12 2.92
C ASP A 145 6.97 41.65 3.16
N PRO A 146 6.54 42.15 4.34
CA PRO A 146 6.61 43.57 4.72
C PRO A 146 8.00 44.22 4.66
N SER A 147 9.09 43.45 4.60
CA SER A 147 10.44 43.98 4.44
C SER A 147 10.78 44.33 2.99
N ALA A 148 10.14 43.65 2.03
CA ALA A 148 10.36 43.84 0.61
C ALA A 148 9.25 44.62 -0.10
N TRP A 149 8.05 44.70 0.50
CA TRP A 149 6.94 45.47 -0.05
C TRP A 149 5.98 45.97 1.03
N LEU A 150 5.49 47.19 0.87
CA LEU A 150 4.41 47.77 1.68
C LEU A 150 3.42 48.45 0.73
N PRO A 151 2.13 48.60 1.12
CA PRO A 151 1.16 49.32 0.33
C PRO A 151 1.66 50.71 -0.08
N PRO A 152 1.45 51.11 -1.36
CA PRO A 152 1.84 52.43 -1.84
C PRO A 152 1.08 53.55 -1.13
N LEU A 153 -0.18 53.31 -0.73
CA LEU A 153 -0.93 54.23 0.11
C LEU A 153 -0.36 54.21 1.54
N SER A 154 0.27 55.31 1.96
CA SER A 154 0.92 55.38 3.26
C SER A 154 -0.04 55.21 4.45
N SER A 155 -1.29 55.69 4.33
CA SER A 155 -2.31 55.55 5.37
C SER A 155 -2.77 54.10 5.57
N ALA A 156 -2.55 53.21 4.60
CA ALA A 156 -2.91 51.79 4.70
C ALA A 156 -1.87 50.95 5.46
N ARG A 157 -0.65 51.45 5.66
CA ARG A 157 0.47 50.63 6.17
C ARG A 157 0.26 50.14 7.59
N CYS A 158 -0.36 50.93 8.45
CA CYS A 158 -0.67 50.52 9.82
C CYS A 158 -1.70 49.37 9.86
N GLN A 159 -2.73 49.46 9.02
CA GLN A 159 -3.72 48.39 8.85
C GLN A 159 -3.05 47.12 8.29
N TYR A 160 -2.29 47.26 7.20
CA TYR A 160 -1.60 46.15 6.54
C TYR A 160 -0.70 45.35 7.47
N VAL A 161 0.16 46.01 8.26
CA VAL A 161 1.05 45.27 9.19
C VAL A 161 0.30 44.71 10.39
N THR A 162 -0.83 45.32 10.77
CA THR A 162 -1.72 44.77 11.80
C THR A 162 -2.34 43.47 11.34
N ASP A 163 -2.96 43.50 10.16
CA ASP A 163 -3.60 42.34 9.56
C ASP A 163 -2.57 41.24 9.27
N TRP A 164 -1.36 41.60 8.84
CA TRP A 164 -0.29 40.64 8.59
C TRP A 164 0.09 39.87 9.85
N VAL A 165 0.25 40.58 10.98
CA VAL A 165 0.56 39.98 12.29
C VAL A 165 -0.58 39.10 12.77
N THR A 166 -1.82 39.55 12.66
CA THR A 166 -2.98 38.77 13.13
C THR A 166 -3.21 37.52 12.29
N VAL A 167 -3.05 37.60 10.96
CA VAL A 167 -3.13 36.42 10.08
C VAL A 167 -2.01 35.43 10.40
N LYS A 168 -0.75 35.87 10.54
CA LYS A 168 0.35 34.97 10.92
C LYS A 168 0.12 34.34 12.29
N TRP A 169 -0.40 35.09 13.27
CA TRP A 169 -0.67 34.56 14.61
C TRP A 169 -1.80 33.53 14.60
N ARG A 170 -2.91 33.84 13.91
CA ARG A 170 -4.07 32.95 13.75
C ARG A 170 -3.69 31.59 13.17
N TRP A 171 -2.80 31.61 12.16
CA TRP A 171 -2.36 30.41 11.45
C TRP A 171 -1.06 29.80 11.98
N ASN A 172 -0.55 30.29 13.12
CA ASN A 172 0.70 29.84 13.73
C ASN A 172 1.90 29.86 12.75
N LEU A 173 1.97 30.89 11.90
CA LEU A 173 3.05 31.12 10.96
C LEU A 173 4.20 31.89 11.62
N ALA A 174 5.43 31.55 11.27
CA ALA A 174 6.60 32.27 11.73
C ALA A 174 6.79 33.59 10.97
N VAL A 175 7.48 34.53 11.61
CA VAL A 175 8.06 35.72 10.97
C VAL A 175 9.57 35.56 10.89
N ASN A 176 10.19 36.07 9.82
CA ASN A 176 11.64 36.15 9.79
C ASN A 176 12.17 37.40 10.49
N SER A 177 13.46 37.43 10.84
CA SER A 177 14.02 38.56 11.61
C SER A 177 13.97 39.90 10.86
N THR A 178 14.16 39.88 9.54
CA THR A 178 14.10 41.09 8.69
C THR A 178 12.67 41.60 8.58
N GLU A 179 11.74 40.68 8.34
CA GLU A 179 10.29 40.94 8.33
C GLU A 179 9.81 41.52 9.67
N LYS A 180 10.13 40.87 10.80
CA LYS A 180 9.75 41.33 12.14
C LYS A 180 10.25 42.75 12.39
N THR A 181 11.50 43.05 12.00
CA THR A 181 12.07 44.39 12.11
C THR A 181 11.32 45.40 11.24
N ALA A 182 10.96 45.04 10.01
CA ALA A 182 10.20 45.90 9.12
C ALA A 182 8.80 46.23 9.68
N ILE A 183 8.11 45.21 10.22
CA ILE A 183 6.81 45.37 10.89
C ILE A 183 6.94 46.29 12.11
N GLN A 184 7.94 46.08 12.97
CA GLN A 184 8.20 46.93 14.14
C GLN A 184 8.43 48.39 13.75
N ASN A 185 9.18 48.64 12.67
CA ASN A 185 9.45 50.00 12.18
C ASN A 185 8.18 50.71 11.70
N VAL A 186 7.25 49.99 11.04
CA VAL A 186 5.96 50.55 10.65
C VAL A 186 5.10 50.84 11.88
N LEU A 187 5.00 49.87 12.81
CA LEU A 187 4.20 50.00 14.03
C LEU A 187 4.65 51.16 14.93
N ALA A 188 5.93 51.52 14.93
CA ALA A 188 6.45 52.67 15.67
C ALA A 188 5.76 54.00 15.29
N GLY A 189 5.25 54.11 14.05
CA GLY A 189 4.50 55.28 13.56
C GLY A 189 2.98 55.20 13.74
N CYS A 190 2.44 54.08 14.22
CA CYS A 190 1.00 53.80 14.25
C CYS A 190 0.31 54.08 15.60
N GLY A 191 1.09 54.42 16.63
CA GLY A 191 0.60 54.46 18.01
C GLY A 191 0.29 53.06 18.55
N THR A 192 -0.39 52.99 19.70
CA THR A 192 -0.81 51.71 20.29
C THR A 192 -2.07 51.20 19.60
N LEU A 193 -1.95 50.11 18.84
CA LEU A 193 -3.07 49.45 18.17
C LEU A 193 -3.55 48.28 19.03
N ALA A 194 -4.76 48.42 19.58
CA ALA A 194 -5.44 47.35 20.32
C ALA A 194 -6.18 46.43 19.36
N VAL A 195 -6.07 45.12 19.57
CA VAL A 195 -6.73 44.08 18.78
C VAL A 195 -7.20 42.95 19.69
N ALA A 196 -8.28 42.27 19.31
CA ALA A 196 -8.60 40.98 19.89
C ALA A 196 -7.68 39.93 19.26
N ALA A 197 -7.03 39.10 20.08
CA ALA A 197 -6.26 37.96 19.59
C ALA A 197 -7.20 37.08 18.73
N PRO A 198 -6.86 36.78 17.46
CA PRO A 198 -7.74 36.02 16.58
C PRO A 198 -8.13 34.67 17.17
N LEU A 199 -9.35 34.18 16.90
CA LEU A 199 -9.69 32.79 17.23
C LEU A 199 -8.84 31.82 16.40
N ALA A 200 -8.68 30.58 16.85
CA ALA A 200 -8.08 29.54 16.02
C ALA A 200 -8.99 29.20 14.82
N PRO A 201 -8.43 28.73 13.68
CA PRO A 201 -9.24 28.26 12.57
C PRO A 201 -10.03 26.99 12.96
N VAL A 202 -11.22 26.81 12.36
CA VAL A 202 -12.15 25.70 12.68
C VAL A 202 -11.55 24.33 12.39
N VAL A 203 -10.65 24.23 11.41
CA VAL A 203 -9.90 23.01 11.07
C VAL A 203 -8.78 22.67 12.07
N GLY A 204 -8.73 23.40 13.20
CA GLY A 204 -7.69 23.32 14.22
C GLY A 204 -6.46 24.16 13.86
N THR A 205 -5.82 24.75 14.87
CA THR A 205 -4.57 25.48 14.69
C THR A 205 -3.51 24.54 14.11
N PRO A 206 -2.78 24.94 13.05
CA PRO A 206 -1.62 24.19 12.62
C PRO A 206 -0.66 23.96 13.79
N ALA A 207 -0.32 22.70 14.03
CA ALA A 207 0.68 22.36 15.04
C ALA A 207 1.97 23.13 14.72
N ASP A 208 2.63 23.62 15.77
CA ASP A 208 3.95 24.23 15.65
C ASP A 208 4.84 23.24 14.88
N PRO A 209 5.37 23.59 13.69
CA PRO A 209 6.35 22.72 13.04
C PRO A 209 7.55 22.47 13.95
N GLY A 210 7.76 23.32 14.96
CA GLY A 210 8.91 23.31 15.84
C GLY A 210 10.19 23.40 15.02
N THR A 211 11.31 23.19 15.66
CA THR A 211 12.48 22.62 14.95
C THR A 211 12.24 21.13 14.61
N GLY A 212 10.97 20.70 14.49
CA GLY A 212 10.58 19.38 14.04
C GLY A 212 11.02 19.24 12.62
N GLY A 213 12.10 18.48 12.45
CA GLY A 213 12.64 18.17 11.16
C GLY A 213 11.49 17.68 10.31
N GLU A 214 11.23 18.42 9.22
CA GLU A 214 10.64 17.84 8.05
C GLU A 214 11.27 16.45 7.90
N THR A 215 10.44 15.42 7.77
CA THR A 215 10.96 14.07 7.61
C THR A 215 11.71 13.99 6.28
N VAL A 216 13.01 14.30 6.31
CA VAL A 216 13.88 14.22 5.16
C VAL A 216 14.33 12.77 5.01
N ILE A 217 13.80 12.11 3.98
CA ILE A 217 14.22 10.77 3.58
C ILE A 217 15.10 10.91 2.35
N ALA A 218 16.34 10.45 2.44
CA ALA A 218 17.27 10.46 1.32
C ALA A 218 16.65 9.74 0.11
N PRO A 219 16.70 10.33 -1.10
CA PRO A 219 16.08 9.74 -2.29
C PRO A 219 16.72 8.41 -2.65
N PHE A 220 15.97 7.56 -3.33
CA PHE A 220 16.48 6.28 -3.83
C PHE A 220 17.13 6.48 -5.21
N PRO A 221 18.32 5.89 -5.45
CA PRO A 221 18.91 5.88 -6.78
C PRO A 221 18.08 5.00 -7.72
N GLY A 222 18.19 5.28 -9.03
CA GLY A 222 17.61 4.44 -10.08
C GLY A 222 18.07 2.99 -10.00
N GLY A 223 17.15 2.05 -10.24
CA GLY A 223 17.42 0.61 -10.23
C GLY A 223 17.08 -0.06 -8.90
N THR A 224 17.82 -1.12 -8.57
CA THR A 224 17.54 -1.94 -7.38
C THR A 224 18.43 -1.53 -6.20
N THR A 225 17.81 -1.11 -5.09
CA THR A 225 18.48 -0.89 -3.80
C THR A 225 18.06 -1.98 -2.83
N ARG A 226 19.03 -2.65 -2.18
CA ARG A 226 18.75 -3.64 -1.13
C ARG A 226 19.00 -3.04 0.24
N LEU A 227 17.98 -3.03 1.10
CA LEU A 227 18.09 -2.63 2.50
C LEU A 227 18.08 -3.89 3.37
N ALA A 228 19.26 -4.28 3.88
CA ALA A 228 19.43 -5.53 4.60
C ALA A 228 20.57 -5.44 5.62
N GLY A 229 20.36 -6.05 6.78
CA GLY A 229 21.39 -6.26 7.80
C GLY A 229 21.57 -7.73 8.17
N ALA A 230 22.49 -8.01 9.09
CA ALA A 230 22.75 -9.36 9.59
C ALA A 230 21.56 -9.94 10.38
N SER A 231 20.71 -9.07 10.95
CA SER A 231 19.44 -9.46 11.56
C SER A 231 18.34 -8.45 11.21
N ARG A 232 17.12 -8.73 11.67
CA ARG A 232 15.96 -7.85 11.52
C ARG A 232 16.15 -6.47 12.13
N TYR A 233 16.97 -6.38 13.19
CA TYR A 233 17.28 -5.13 13.86
C TYR A 233 18.14 -4.24 12.96
N GLU A 234 19.20 -4.80 12.38
CA GLU A 234 20.07 -4.10 11.44
C GLU A 234 19.36 -3.80 10.11
N THR A 235 18.44 -4.65 9.63
CA THR A 235 17.61 -4.32 8.47
C THR A 235 16.72 -3.11 8.75
N ALA A 236 16.07 -3.03 9.92
CA ALA A 236 15.31 -1.83 10.31
C ALA A 236 16.20 -0.58 10.43
N ILE A 237 17.44 -0.73 10.89
CA ILE A 237 18.43 0.35 10.91
C ILE A 237 18.79 0.81 9.48
N GLN A 238 18.96 -0.10 8.51
CA GLN A 238 19.22 0.30 7.10
C GLN A 238 18.09 1.15 6.51
N VAL A 239 16.85 0.89 6.90
CA VAL A 239 15.69 1.72 6.55
C VAL A 239 15.79 3.08 7.25
N SER A 240 16.02 3.05 8.56
CA SER A 240 16.14 4.24 9.40
C SER A 240 17.26 5.18 8.97
N GLN A 241 18.38 4.66 8.48
CA GLN A 241 19.53 5.44 8.01
C GLN A 241 19.20 6.33 6.79
N ARG A 242 18.07 6.12 6.13
CA ARG A 242 17.58 7.05 5.10
C ARG A 242 16.99 8.32 5.68
N TYR A 243 16.52 8.30 6.93
CA TYR A 243 15.98 9.46 7.62
C TYR A 243 17.13 10.33 8.13
N ALA A 244 17.05 11.63 7.82
CA ALA A 244 17.90 12.63 8.47
C ALA A 244 17.63 12.67 9.99
N PRO A 245 18.62 13.08 10.81
CA PRO A 245 18.38 13.40 12.22
C PRO A 245 17.30 14.47 12.42
N GLY A 246 16.66 14.48 13.58
CA GLY A 246 15.60 15.41 13.96
C GLY A 246 14.18 14.93 13.60
N VAL A 247 13.94 13.62 13.55
CA VAL A 247 12.63 13.07 13.17
C VAL A 247 11.54 13.41 14.20
N PRO A 248 10.27 13.61 13.79
CA PRO A 248 9.17 13.90 14.72
C PRO A 248 8.95 12.81 15.76
N ALA A 249 9.11 11.54 15.36
CA ALA A 249 9.04 10.43 16.28
C ALA A 249 9.84 9.20 15.81
N VAL A 250 10.10 8.29 16.75
CA VAL A 250 10.51 6.92 16.47
C VAL A 250 9.49 5.97 17.07
N PHE A 251 9.07 4.98 16.27
CA PHE A 251 8.19 3.91 16.72
C PHE A 251 9.04 2.69 17.07
N VAL A 252 8.92 2.16 18.28
CA VAL A 252 9.67 0.99 18.74
C VAL A 252 8.73 -0.15 19.04
N ALA A 253 8.84 -1.24 18.26
CA ALA A 253 8.05 -2.45 18.42
C ALA A 253 8.94 -3.67 18.66
N THR A 254 8.34 -4.76 19.15
CA THR A 254 9.06 -6.03 19.28
C THR A 254 9.35 -6.67 17.93
N GLY A 255 10.57 -7.18 17.76
CA GLY A 255 10.95 -7.92 16.56
C GLY A 255 10.47 -9.37 16.54
N THR A 256 9.89 -9.92 17.61
CA THR A 256 9.65 -11.38 17.75
C THR A 256 8.21 -11.83 17.51
N ASN A 257 7.21 -11.05 17.93
CA ASN A 257 5.79 -11.31 17.70
C ASN A 257 5.06 -9.97 17.54
N PHE A 258 4.77 -9.59 16.30
CA PHE A 258 4.53 -8.19 15.91
C PHE A 258 3.14 -7.89 15.30
N PRO A 259 2.02 -8.46 15.82
CA PRO A 259 0.69 -8.06 15.35
C PRO A 259 0.46 -6.55 15.55
N ASP A 260 0.95 -6.01 16.67
CA ASP A 260 0.73 -4.61 17.07
C ASP A 260 1.53 -3.63 16.20
N ALA A 261 2.63 -4.10 15.59
CA ALA A 261 3.52 -3.27 14.78
C ALA A 261 2.94 -2.89 13.41
N LEU A 262 1.88 -3.56 12.95
CA LEU A 262 1.27 -3.30 11.64
C LEU A 262 0.46 -2.00 11.65
N SER A 263 -0.38 -1.82 12.68
CA SER A 263 -1.06 -0.53 12.92
C SER A 263 -0.05 0.59 13.19
N ALA A 264 1.06 0.27 13.87
CA ALA A 264 2.13 1.23 14.12
C ALA A 264 2.86 1.68 12.85
N ALA A 265 3.00 0.82 11.83
CA ALA A 265 3.68 1.21 10.61
C ALA A 265 2.90 2.27 9.80
N ALA A 266 1.57 2.18 9.75
CA ALA A 266 0.73 3.23 9.16
C ALA A 266 0.79 4.53 10.00
N ALA A 267 0.80 4.41 11.33
CA ALA A 267 0.98 5.55 12.23
C ALA A 267 2.35 6.22 12.06
N ALA A 268 3.41 5.43 11.91
CA ALA A 268 4.76 5.91 11.65
C ALA A 268 4.88 6.62 10.29
N ALA A 269 4.18 6.11 9.27
CA ALA A 269 4.06 6.78 7.98
C ALA A 269 3.39 8.16 8.11
N LEU A 270 2.29 8.26 8.87
CA LEU A 270 1.60 9.54 9.10
C LEU A 270 2.51 10.55 9.84
N VAL A 271 3.09 10.13 10.96
CA VAL A 271 3.91 11.01 11.82
C VAL A 271 5.25 11.38 11.15
N GLY A 272 5.75 10.54 10.25
CA GLY A 272 7.06 10.77 9.61
C GLY A 272 8.23 10.24 10.41
N GLY A 273 8.01 9.15 11.16
CA GLY A 273 9.03 8.48 11.94
C GLY A 273 9.43 7.12 11.35
N PRO A 274 10.67 6.65 11.57
CA PRO A 274 10.99 5.26 11.28
C PRO A 274 10.39 4.32 12.34
N LEU A 275 10.11 3.08 11.93
CA LEU A 275 9.76 1.99 12.82
C LEU A 275 11.01 1.12 13.04
N LEU A 276 11.50 1.11 14.28
CA LEU A 276 12.64 0.32 14.74
C LEU A 276 12.17 -0.86 15.60
N LEU A 277 13.03 -1.87 15.69
CA LEU A 277 12.72 -3.13 16.36
C LEU A 277 13.60 -3.32 17.60
N THR A 278 13.04 -3.93 18.64
CA THR A 278 13.78 -4.35 19.85
C THR A 278 13.52 -5.83 20.18
N THR A 279 14.32 -6.41 21.08
CA THR A 279 13.89 -7.64 21.77
C THR A 279 12.92 -7.26 22.89
N PRO A 280 12.06 -8.19 23.38
CA PRO A 280 11.10 -7.85 24.44
C PRO A 280 11.73 -7.31 25.73
N THR A 281 12.89 -7.83 26.13
CA THR A 281 13.51 -7.55 27.44
C THR A 281 14.79 -6.72 27.37
N SER A 282 15.33 -6.47 26.16
CA SER A 282 16.58 -5.74 25.97
C SER A 282 16.58 -4.95 24.67
N LEU A 283 17.05 -3.70 24.73
CA LEU A 283 17.30 -2.87 23.55
C LEU A 283 18.68 -3.21 22.97
N PRO A 284 18.80 -3.73 21.73
CA PRO A 284 20.11 -3.96 21.13
C PRO A 284 20.90 -2.65 21.05
N SER A 285 22.21 -2.69 21.34
CA SER A 285 23.06 -1.49 21.36
C SER A 285 23.07 -0.74 20.02
N VAL A 286 23.02 -1.49 18.90
CA VAL A 286 22.93 -0.91 17.55
C VAL A 286 21.62 -0.14 17.32
N VAL A 287 20.52 -0.57 17.94
CA VAL A 287 19.23 0.12 17.85
C VAL A 287 19.25 1.38 18.72
N LEU A 288 19.83 1.29 19.93
CA LEU A 288 20.02 2.45 20.79
C LEU A 288 20.83 3.56 20.09
N GLN A 289 21.95 3.19 19.46
CA GLN A 289 22.78 4.13 18.69
C GLN A 289 22.02 4.77 17.52
N GLU A 290 21.20 3.99 16.82
CA GLU A 290 20.39 4.54 15.72
C GLU A 290 19.32 5.50 16.22
N ILE A 291 18.64 5.21 17.34
CA ILE A 291 17.67 6.14 17.95
C ILE A 291 18.36 7.44 18.37
N GLN A 292 19.57 7.36 18.94
CA GLN A 292 20.35 8.55 19.29
C GLN A 292 20.76 9.36 18.04
N ARG A 293 21.16 8.69 16.95
CA ARG A 293 21.48 9.34 15.66
C ARG A 293 20.26 10.09 15.10
N LEU A 294 19.09 9.48 15.18
CA LEU A 294 17.84 10.06 14.69
C LEU A 294 17.40 11.29 15.48
N ALA A 295 17.85 11.46 16.73
CA ALA A 295 17.48 12.55 17.62
C ALA A 295 15.95 12.85 17.60
N PRO A 296 15.09 11.87 17.94
CA PRO A 296 13.65 12.01 17.79
C PRO A 296 13.07 12.99 18.81
N GLN A 297 11.99 13.68 18.45
CA GLN A 297 11.23 14.49 19.41
C GLN A 297 10.40 13.64 20.37
N ASN A 298 9.83 12.53 19.87
CA ASN A 298 9.05 11.59 20.65
C ASN A 298 9.44 10.14 20.35
N ILE A 299 9.27 9.25 21.31
CA ILE A 299 9.42 7.80 21.13
C ILE A 299 8.11 7.13 21.51
N TYR A 300 7.55 6.35 20.59
CA TYR A 300 6.33 5.58 20.80
C TYR A 300 6.65 4.09 20.94
N VAL A 301 6.48 3.55 22.14
CA VAL A 301 6.64 2.12 22.43
C VAL A 301 5.34 1.40 22.13
N ILE A 302 5.42 0.39 21.26
CA ILE A 302 4.25 -0.34 20.76
C ILE A 302 4.10 -1.68 21.47
N GLY A 303 2.93 -1.89 22.05
CA GLY A 303 2.56 -3.10 22.77
C GLY A 303 2.78 -3.01 24.28
N GLY A 304 2.14 -3.94 25.00
CA GLY A 304 2.27 -4.07 26.45
C GLY A 304 3.67 -4.50 26.91
N THR A 305 3.85 -4.63 28.22
CA THR A 305 5.15 -4.96 28.85
C THR A 305 5.70 -6.33 28.45
N GLY A 306 4.83 -7.27 28.05
CA GLY A 306 5.26 -8.56 27.49
C GLY A 306 5.80 -8.47 26.06
N ALA A 307 5.43 -7.43 25.30
CA ALA A 307 5.95 -7.17 23.96
C ALA A 307 7.22 -6.33 24.03
N VAL A 308 7.19 -5.23 24.79
CA VAL A 308 8.35 -4.38 25.08
C VAL A 308 8.33 -4.03 26.57
N SER A 309 9.24 -4.60 27.33
CA SER A 309 9.35 -4.43 28.79
C SER A 309 9.55 -2.99 29.22
N ASP A 310 9.26 -2.70 30.49
CA ASP A 310 9.49 -1.37 31.07
C ASP A 310 10.98 -1.05 31.19
N SER A 311 11.87 -2.04 31.29
CA SER A 311 13.31 -1.79 31.23
C SER A 311 13.72 -1.18 29.89
N VAL A 312 13.20 -1.69 28.77
CA VAL A 312 13.43 -1.12 27.44
C VAL A 312 12.83 0.28 27.34
N LYS A 313 11.58 0.47 27.79
CA LYS A 313 10.93 1.80 27.79
C LYS A 313 11.73 2.82 28.61
N ASN A 314 12.23 2.43 29.78
CA ASN A 314 12.99 3.30 30.67
C ASN A 314 14.32 3.74 30.03
N VAL A 315 14.99 2.85 29.26
CA VAL A 315 16.17 3.23 28.47
C VAL A 315 15.78 4.25 27.40
N LEU A 316 14.71 4.04 26.65
CA LEU A 316 14.24 4.97 25.61
C LEU A 316 13.87 6.34 26.19
N ALA A 317 13.24 6.38 27.36
CA ALA A 317 12.86 7.60 28.07
C ALA A 317 14.05 8.47 28.49
N THR A 318 15.28 7.94 28.50
CA THR A 318 16.49 8.75 28.72
C THR A 318 16.92 9.55 27.49
N ILE A 319 16.36 9.26 26.32
CA ILE A 319 16.73 9.87 25.04
C ILE A 319 15.74 10.99 24.67
N ALA A 320 14.44 10.69 24.72
CA ALA A 320 13.37 11.61 24.35
C ALA A 320 12.06 11.25 25.10
N PRO A 321 11.08 12.17 25.18
CA PRO A 321 9.73 11.88 25.67
C PRO A 321 9.20 10.56 25.10
N THR A 322 8.83 9.64 26.00
CA THR A 322 8.48 8.26 25.61
C THR A 322 7.10 7.87 26.11
N GLU A 323 6.21 7.57 25.17
CA GLU A 323 4.84 7.11 25.42
C GLU A 323 4.68 5.63 25.03
N ARG A 324 3.74 4.92 25.67
CA ARG A 324 3.43 3.53 25.35
C ARG A 324 1.99 3.42 24.84
N PHE A 325 1.81 2.83 23.67
CA PHE A 325 0.50 2.43 23.16
C PHE A 325 0.31 0.93 23.35
N ALA A 326 -0.65 0.55 24.19
CA ALA A 326 -0.89 -0.84 24.55
C ALA A 326 -2.35 -1.07 24.96
N GLY A 327 -2.90 -2.20 24.58
CA GLY A 327 -4.18 -2.72 25.05
C GLY A 327 -4.05 -4.14 25.61
N ALA A 328 -5.16 -4.69 26.10
CA ALA A 328 -5.21 -6.07 26.62
C ALA A 328 -4.89 -7.13 25.56
N ASN A 329 -5.01 -6.78 24.28
CA ASN A 329 -4.71 -7.64 23.14
C ASN A 329 -4.30 -6.79 21.93
N ARG A 330 -3.97 -7.44 20.82
CA ARG A 330 -3.55 -6.76 19.58
C ARG A 330 -4.58 -5.83 18.96
N TYR A 331 -5.86 -6.13 19.13
CA TYR A 331 -6.96 -5.33 18.57
C TYR A 331 -7.06 -4.00 19.33
N THR A 332 -7.11 -4.09 20.66
CA THR A 332 -7.13 -2.92 21.55
C THR A 332 -5.83 -2.13 21.52
N THR A 333 -4.68 -2.78 21.28
CA THR A 333 -3.41 -2.07 21.02
C THR A 333 -3.47 -1.29 19.71
N GLY A 334 -3.93 -1.91 18.62
CA GLY A 334 -4.14 -1.23 17.34
C GLY A 334 -5.10 -0.04 17.46
N GLN A 335 -6.21 -0.21 18.17
CA GLN A 335 -7.17 0.86 18.47
C GLN A 335 -6.54 2.01 19.26
N SER A 336 -5.73 1.72 20.29
CA SER A 336 -5.00 2.74 21.05
C SER A 336 -4.05 3.55 20.17
N ILE A 337 -3.31 2.90 19.26
CA ILE A 337 -2.45 3.60 18.31
C ILE A 337 -3.29 4.52 17.41
N VAL A 338 -4.39 3.98 16.88
CA VAL A 338 -5.29 4.73 15.97
C VAL A 338 -5.88 5.95 16.66
N SER A 339 -6.43 5.80 17.87
CA SER A 339 -7.05 6.91 18.61
C SER A 339 -6.05 7.98 19.06
N SER A 340 -4.79 7.60 19.30
CA SER A 340 -3.76 8.53 19.79
C SER A 340 -3.05 9.28 18.66
N ILE A 341 -2.93 8.68 17.48
CA ILE A 341 -2.13 9.24 16.37
C ILE A 341 -3.00 9.83 15.25
N PHE A 342 -4.18 9.28 14.99
CA PHE A 342 -5.04 9.72 13.90
C PHE A 342 -6.20 10.57 14.47
N PRO A 343 -6.16 11.91 14.34
CA PRO A 343 -7.21 12.78 14.86
C PRO A 343 -8.54 12.57 14.09
N SER A 344 -8.45 12.30 12.79
CA SER A 344 -9.58 11.93 11.93
C SER A 344 -9.06 11.15 10.71
N SER A 345 -9.93 10.38 10.06
CA SER A 345 -9.65 9.76 8.78
C SER A 345 -10.93 9.32 8.08
N SER A 346 -11.17 9.82 6.86
CA SER A 346 -12.32 9.43 6.04
C SER A 346 -12.23 7.99 5.51
N THR A 347 -11.04 7.39 5.51
CA THR A 347 -10.78 6.04 5.00
C THR A 347 -10.06 5.21 6.05
N VAL A 348 -10.56 4.00 6.33
CA VAL A 348 -9.89 3.06 7.26
C VAL A 348 -9.62 1.74 6.56
N PHE A 349 -8.39 1.24 6.69
CA PHE A 349 -8.02 -0.09 6.21
C PHE A 349 -8.29 -1.13 7.29
N LEU A 350 -9.16 -2.08 7.00
CA LEU A 350 -9.56 -3.15 7.91
C LEU A 350 -8.83 -4.44 7.55
N ALA A 351 -8.09 -5.02 8.49
CA ALA A 351 -7.39 -6.29 8.28
C ALA A 351 -7.56 -7.23 9.47
N THR A 352 -7.40 -8.54 9.24
CA THR A 352 -7.46 -9.50 10.34
C THR A 352 -6.21 -9.41 11.23
N GLY A 353 -6.41 -9.44 12.54
CA GLY A 353 -5.32 -9.59 13.51
C GLY A 353 -4.91 -11.05 13.76
N ALA A 354 -5.42 -12.03 13.00
CA ALA A 354 -5.06 -13.44 13.19
C ALA A 354 -3.85 -13.88 12.33
N SER A 355 -3.76 -13.38 11.09
CA SER A 355 -2.69 -13.66 10.13
C SER A 355 -2.50 -12.42 9.25
N PHE A 356 -1.29 -11.87 9.21
CA PHE A 356 -1.10 -10.46 8.86
C PHE A 356 -0.46 -10.09 7.51
N PRO A 357 -0.25 -10.99 6.54
CA PRO A 357 0.39 -10.58 5.30
C PRO A 357 -0.49 -9.60 4.49
N ASP A 358 -1.82 -9.68 4.62
CA ASP A 358 -2.76 -8.75 4.00
C ASP A 358 -2.69 -7.36 4.67
N ALA A 359 -2.54 -7.31 6.00
CA ALA A 359 -2.36 -6.07 6.75
C ALA A 359 -1.04 -5.37 6.39
N LEU A 360 0.03 -6.14 6.20
CA LEU A 360 1.33 -5.61 5.78
C LEU A 360 1.23 -4.96 4.39
N ALA A 361 0.61 -5.64 3.43
CA ALA A 361 0.40 -5.08 2.09
C ALA A 361 -0.51 -3.83 2.12
N ALA A 362 -1.52 -3.83 2.98
CA ALA A 362 -2.38 -2.67 3.20
C ALA A 362 -1.64 -1.47 3.79
N THR A 363 -0.57 -1.68 4.56
CA THR A 363 0.13 -0.60 5.28
C THR A 363 0.74 0.43 4.33
N GLY A 364 1.35 0.00 3.21
CA GLY A 364 1.91 0.94 2.23
C GLY A 364 0.82 1.83 1.61
N ALA A 365 -0.31 1.22 1.22
CA ALA A 365 -1.47 1.94 0.68
C ALA A 365 -2.13 2.84 1.74
N ALA A 366 -2.27 2.37 2.97
CA ALA A 366 -2.88 3.10 4.07
C ALA A 366 -2.03 4.33 4.45
N GLY A 367 -0.71 4.13 4.63
CA GLY A 367 0.22 5.22 4.93
C GLY A 367 0.27 6.27 3.82
N ALA A 368 0.26 5.85 2.54
CA ALA A 368 0.22 6.76 1.39
C ALA A 368 -1.09 7.58 1.30
N ARG A 369 -2.12 7.21 2.07
CA ARG A 369 -3.40 7.93 2.16
C ARG A 369 -3.64 8.52 3.53
N SER A 370 -2.62 8.57 4.39
CA SER A 370 -2.77 9.07 5.77
C SER A 370 -3.89 8.36 6.54
N ALA A 371 -4.12 7.09 6.21
CA ALA A 371 -5.22 6.27 6.69
C ALA A 371 -4.72 5.23 7.71
N PRO A 372 -5.48 4.95 8.78
CA PRO A 372 -5.11 3.93 9.75
C PRO A 372 -5.35 2.52 9.22
N VAL A 373 -4.54 1.57 9.69
CA VAL A 373 -4.81 0.13 9.60
C VAL A 373 -5.41 -0.34 10.93
N LEU A 374 -6.69 -0.69 10.92
CA LEU A 374 -7.42 -1.20 12.07
C LEU A 374 -7.46 -2.74 12.03
N LEU A 375 -6.86 -3.37 13.03
CA LEU A 375 -6.88 -4.82 13.17
C LEU A 375 -8.16 -5.30 13.86
N VAL A 376 -8.79 -6.33 13.31
CA VAL A 376 -10.04 -6.88 13.84
C VAL A 376 -10.05 -8.41 13.91
N LYS A 377 -10.98 -8.95 14.69
CA LYS A 377 -11.30 -10.38 14.73
C LYS A 377 -12.04 -10.78 13.45
N GLY A 378 -11.32 -10.87 12.35
CA GLY A 378 -11.92 -10.93 11.02
C GLY A 378 -12.83 -12.15 10.76
N THR A 379 -12.65 -13.28 11.44
CA THR A 379 -13.54 -14.45 11.29
C THR A 379 -14.83 -14.36 12.11
N ALA A 380 -15.00 -13.32 12.94
CA ALA A 380 -16.23 -13.08 13.68
C ALA A 380 -17.38 -12.72 12.72
N GLY A 381 -18.63 -12.94 13.17
CA GLY A 381 -19.81 -12.57 12.40
C GLY A 381 -19.98 -11.06 12.20
N THR A 382 -19.50 -10.25 13.15
CA THR A 382 -19.57 -8.79 13.16
C THR A 382 -18.32 -8.20 13.80
N LEU A 383 -18.08 -6.91 13.58
CA LEU A 383 -17.13 -6.12 14.36
C LEU A 383 -17.59 -6.00 15.82
N ASP A 384 -16.62 -5.91 16.72
CA ASP A 384 -16.88 -5.56 18.12
C ASP A 384 -17.17 -4.06 18.28
N ALA A 385 -17.76 -3.70 19.41
CA ALA A 385 -18.18 -2.33 19.70
C ALA A 385 -17.01 -1.33 19.66
N ASP A 386 -15.84 -1.75 20.14
CA ASP A 386 -14.63 -0.90 20.16
C ASP A 386 -14.12 -0.61 18.74
N ALA A 387 -14.18 -1.58 17.83
CA ALA A 387 -13.82 -1.37 16.43
C ALA A 387 -14.80 -0.41 15.74
N LEU A 388 -16.11 -0.54 15.99
CA LEU A 388 -17.12 0.40 15.47
C LEU A 388 -16.93 1.81 16.03
N ALA A 389 -16.66 1.93 17.33
CA ALA A 389 -16.37 3.21 17.96
C ALA A 389 -15.13 3.86 17.36
N SER A 390 -14.08 3.08 17.05
CA SER A 390 -12.88 3.59 16.36
C SER A 390 -13.21 4.17 14.99
N LEU A 391 -14.06 3.51 14.20
CA LEU A 391 -14.50 4.03 12.90
C LEU A 391 -15.31 5.33 13.05
N SER A 392 -16.21 5.38 14.03
CA SER A 392 -17.04 6.56 14.30
C SER A 392 -16.21 7.76 14.77
N ASN A 393 -15.27 7.54 15.69
CA ASN A 393 -14.43 8.61 16.25
C ASN A 393 -13.50 9.21 15.20
N LEU A 394 -13.08 8.42 14.20
CA LEU A 394 -12.30 8.91 13.08
C LEU A 394 -13.12 9.70 12.05
N GLY A 395 -14.46 9.66 12.12
CA GLY A 395 -15.31 10.19 11.05
C GLY A 395 -15.19 9.40 9.74
N ALA A 396 -14.90 8.10 9.84
CA ALA A 396 -14.69 7.27 8.66
C ALA A 396 -15.98 7.13 7.84
N THR A 397 -15.88 7.24 6.51
CA THR A 397 -16.98 7.00 5.57
C THR A 397 -16.66 5.85 4.63
N ASN A 398 -15.37 5.60 4.37
CA ASN A 398 -14.87 4.54 3.51
C ASN A 398 -14.13 3.49 4.33
N VAL A 399 -14.44 2.21 4.10
CA VAL A 399 -13.73 1.09 4.73
C VAL A 399 -13.15 0.18 3.66
N VAL A 400 -11.83 0.00 3.71
CA VAL A 400 -11.10 -0.86 2.79
C VAL A 400 -10.75 -2.17 3.49
N ILE A 401 -11.44 -3.25 3.14
CA ILE A 401 -11.14 -4.58 3.69
C ILE A 401 -9.96 -5.19 2.93
N ALA A 402 -8.84 -5.37 3.64
CA ALA A 402 -7.67 -6.12 3.20
C ALA A 402 -7.80 -7.59 3.59
N GLY A 403 -8.19 -8.42 2.63
CA GLY A 403 -8.33 -9.86 2.77
C GLY A 403 -9.63 -10.42 2.20
N GLY A 404 -9.57 -11.69 1.82
CA GLY A 404 -10.74 -12.46 1.36
C GLY A 404 -11.74 -12.77 2.48
N THR A 405 -12.87 -13.37 2.10
CA THR A 405 -13.97 -13.71 3.02
C THR A 405 -13.59 -14.72 4.10
N GLY A 406 -12.56 -15.54 3.85
CA GLY A 406 -12.04 -16.50 4.82
C GLY A 406 -11.21 -15.88 5.95
N VAL A 407 -10.78 -14.61 5.82
CA VAL A 407 -9.97 -13.91 6.84
C VAL A 407 -10.67 -12.69 7.42
N VAL A 408 -11.54 -12.03 6.65
CA VAL A 408 -12.49 -11.02 7.12
C VAL A 408 -13.87 -11.40 6.58
N SER A 409 -14.79 -11.77 7.46
CA SER A 409 -16.05 -12.44 7.10
C SER A 409 -16.96 -11.55 6.23
N ASN A 410 -17.91 -12.20 5.54
CA ASN A 410 -18.99 -11.47 4.87
C ASN A 410 -19.90 -10.75 5.86
N GLY A 411 -20.09 -11.30 7.06
CA GLY A 411 -20.93 -10.68 8.08
C GLY A 411 -20.41 -9.31 8.53
N ILE A 412 -19.08 -9.15 8.66
CA ILE A 412 -18.43 -7.86 8.94
C ILE A 412 -18.71 -6.86 7.80
N GLN A 413 -18.55 -7.27 6.55
CA GLN A 413 -18.83 -6.39 5.41
C GLN A 413 -20.31 -5.99 5.33
N SER A 414 -21.22 -6.95 5.53
CA SER A 414 -22.66 -6.68 5.56
C SER A 414 -23.04 -5.73 6.69
N GLN A 415 -22.45 -5.87 7.87
CA GLN A 415 -22.66 -4.95 8.99
C GLN A 415 -22.23 -3.53 8.63
N LEU A 416 -21.04 -3.36 8.05
CA LEU A 416 -20.53 -2.04 7.65
C LEU A 416 -21.40 -1.40 6.57
N ASN A 417 -21.81 -2.15 5.54
CA ASN A 417 -22.72 -1.64 4.51
C ASN A 417 -24.06 -1.19 5.11
N ASN A 418 -24.63 -1.97 6.05
CA ASN A 418 -25.90 -1.64 6.70
C ASN A 418 -25.80 -0.40 7.60
N LEU A 419 -24.60 -0.08 8.10
CA LEU A 419 -24.31 1.13 8.85
C LEU A 419 -24.00 2.35 7.94
N GLY A 420 -24.05 2.18 6.62
CA GLY A 420 -23.87 3.27 5.65
C GLY A 420 -22.42 3.53 5.21
N TYR A 421 -21.46 2.70 5.61
CA TYR A 421 -20.08 2.83 5.13
C TYR A 421 -19.95 2.40 3.66
N ASN A 422 -19.10 3.09 2.90
CA ASN A 422 -18.68 2.65 1.57
C ASN A 422 -17.57 1.60 1.70
N VAL A 423 -17.90 0.31 1.46
CA VAL A 423 -16.98 -0.80 1.71
C VAL A 423 -16.40 -1.35 0.41
N SER A 424 -15.08 -1.28 0.28
CA SER A 424 -14.32 -1.94 -0.78
C SER A 424 -13.54 -3.13 -0.20
N ARG A 425 -13.55 -4.27 -0.89
CA ARG A 425 -12.79 -5.47 -0.46
C ARG A 425 -11.74 -5.85 -1.49
N PHE A 426 -10.52 -6.06 -1.02
CA PHE A 426 -9.42 -6.60 -1.81
C PHE A 426 -8.95 -7.90 -1.16
N GLY A 427 -9.27 -9.03 -1.77
CA GLY A 427 -8.91 -10.35 -1.25
C GLY A 427 -8.69 -11.34 -2.38
N GLY A 428 -7.46 -11.86 -2.49
CA GLY A 428 -7.08 -12.83 -3.50
C GLY A 428 -7.04 -14.26 -2.99
N ALA A 429 -6.70 -15.21 -3.87
CA ALA A 429 -6.56 -16.63 -3.52
C ALA A 429 -5.38 -16.89 -2.57
N SER A 430 -4.38 -16.00 -2.58
CA SER A 430 -3.26 -15.99 -1.67
C SER A 430 -2.99 -14.58 -1.14
N ARG A 431 -2.15 -14.49 -0.10
CA ARG A 431 -1.64 -13.22 0.44
C ARG A 431 -0.95 -12.33 -0.60
N TYR A 432 -0.34 -12.96 -1.60
CA TYR A 432 0.37 -12.27 -2.67
C TYR A 432 -0.62 -11.66 -3.66
N ASP A 433 -1.70 -12.39 -3.95
CA ASP A 433 -2.79 -11.89 -4.79
C ASP A 433 -3.55 -10.75 -4.09
N THR A 434 -3.81 -10.87 -2.78
CA THR A 434 -4.38 -9.76 -1.99
C THR A 434 -3.49 -8.51 -2.07
N ALA A 435 -2.17 -8.67 -1.87
CA ALA A 435 -1.24 -7.56 -1.96
C ALA A 435 -1.19 -6.91 -3.35
N ALA A 436 -1.19 -7.72 -4.41
CA ALA A 436 -1.25 -7.22 -5.78
C ALA A 436 -2.54 -6.45 -6.06
N LEU A 437 -3.70 -6.93 -5.57
CA LEU A 437 -4.99 -6.25 -5.73
C LEU A 437 -5.02 -4.90 -5.01
N ILE A 438 -4.52 -4.85 -3.77
CA ILE A 438 -4.42 -3.59 -3.01
C ILE A 438 -3.48 -2.63 -3.75
N ASN A 439 -2.27 -3.06 -4.09
CA ASN A 439 -1.30 -2.16 -4.73
C ASN A 439 -1.82 -1.65 -6.08
N SER A 440 -2.41 -2.50 -6.91
CA SER A 440 -2.99 -2.06 -8.18
C SER A 440 -4.17 -1.09 -8.03
N ALA A 441 -4.92 -1.16 -6.92
CA ALA A 441 -6.04 -0.25 -6.67
C ALA A 441 -5.60 1.14 -6.18
N PHE A 442 -4.52 1.21 -5.40
CA PHE A 442 -4.06 2.46 -4.78
C PHE A 442 -2.88 3.12 -5.52
N PHE A 443 -2.16 2.35 -6.34
CA PHE A 443 -0.98 2.77 -7.09
C PHE A 443 -1.12 2.37 -8.58
N PRO A 444 -1.88 3.13 -9.39
CA PRO A 444 -2.00 2.87 -10.82
C PRO A 444 -0.67 3.06 -11.55
N SER A 445 -0.60 2.63 -12.82
CA SER A 445 0.62 2.72 -13.63
C SER A 445 1.18 4.15 -13.65
N GLY A 446 2.49 4.29 -13.38
CA GLY A 446 3.17 5.58 -13.36
C GLY A 446 2.89 6.45 -12.12
N SER A 447 2.07 6.01 -11.18
CA SER A 447 1.75 6.79 -9.96
C SER A 447 2.90 6.86 -8.94
N SER A 448 3.88 5.97 -9.03
CA SER A 448 5.03 5.97 -8.14
C SER A 448 6.30 5.55 -8.88
N SER A 449 7.38 6.30 -8.65
CA SER A 449 8.71 6.00 -9.18
C SER A 449 9.47 4.98 -8.33
N THR A 450 8.97 4.69 -7.12
CA THR A 450 9.62 3.81 -6.15
C THR A 450 8.65 2.74 -5.67
N MET A 451 9.12 1.50 -5.51
CA MET A 451 8.35 0.40 -4.95
C MET A 451 9.18 -0.40 -3.95
N PHE A 452 8.53 -0.98 -2.96
CA PHE A 452 9.15 -1.87 -1.98
C PHE A 452 8.77 -3.32 -2.27
N LEU A 453 9.70 -4.23 -2.04
CA LEU A 453 9.51 -5.68 -2.16
C LEU A 453 10.06 -6.38 -0.93
N ALA A 454 9.19 -7.11 -0.24
CA ALA A 454 9.54 -7.88 0.95
C ALA A 454 9.04 -9.32 0.85
N THR A 455 9.56 -10.23 1.67
CA THR A 455 9.00 -11.60 1.75
C THR A 455 7.61 -11.60 2.40
N GLY A 456 6.70 -12.46 1.92
CA GLY A 456 5.35 -12.61 2.48
C GLY A 456 5.22 -13.68 3.58
N THR A 457 6.30 -14.35 3.98
CA THR A 457 6.25 -15.50 4.92
C THR A 457 6.86 -15.23 6.30
N ASN A 458 7.89 -14.38 6.40
CA ASN A 458 8.53 -13.99 7.67
C ASN A 458 9.07 -12.56 7.55
N PHE A 459 8.30 -11.58 8.02
CA PHE A 459 8.40 -10.19 7.55
C PHE A 459 8.69 -9.11 8.63
N PRO A 460 9.53 -9.36 9.65
CA PRO A 460 9.93 -8.28 10.56
C PRO A 460 10.63 -7.15 9.80
N ASP A 461 11.41 -7.49 8.78
CA ASP A 461 12.12 -6.57 7.88
C ASP A 461 11.15 -5.69 7.07
N ALA A 462 9.95 -6.21 6.78
CA ALA A 462 8.97 -5.50 5.98
C ALA A 462 8.22 -4.42 6.76
N LEU A 463 8.17 -4.49 8.09
CA LEU A 463 7.44 -3.52 8.92
C LEU A 463 8.10 -2.13 8.85
N ALA A 464 9.42 -2.08 9.00
CA ALA A 464 10.20 -0.85 8.84
C ALA A 464 10.04 -0.31 7.41
N GLY A 465 10.12 -1.20 6.41
CA GLY A 465 9.89 -0.85 5.01
C GLY A 465 8.47 -0.32 4.74
N ALA A 466 7.45 -0.86 5.39
CA ALA A 466 6.06 -0.45 5.20
C ALA A 466 5.80 0.97 5.72
N ALA A 467 6.39 1.33 6.86
CA ALA A 467 6.32 2.70 7.39
C ALA A 467 6.95 3.71 6.42
N MET A 468 8.14 3.39 5.90
CA MET A 468 8.79 4.25 4.91
C MET A 468 8.01 4.31 3.59
N ALA A 469 7.56 3.15 3.08
CA ALA A 469 6.79 3.06 1.84
C ALA A 469 5.52 3.93 1.93
N GLY A 470 4.79 3.82 3.04
CA GLY A 470 3.64 4.68 3.32
C GLY A 470 4.01 6.17 3.35
N ARG A 471 5.10 6.54 4.05
CA ARG A 471 5.54 7.95 4.17
C ARG A 471 5.87 8.58 2.82
N ILE A 472 6.52 7.83 1.92
CA ILE A 472 6.95 8.35 0.62
C ILE A 472 5.95 8.08 -0.52
N GLY A 473 4.75 7.60 -0.21
CA GLY A 473 3.73 7.32 -1.21
C GLY A 473 4.10 6.19 -2.18
N ALA A 474 4.76 5.14 -1.70
CA ALA A 474 5.19 3.98 -2.48
C ALA A 474 4.43 2.69 -2.10
N PRO A 475 4.13 1.80 -3.07
CA PRO A 475 3.57 0.50 -2.79
C PRO A 475 4.59 -0.42 -2.11
N LEU A 476 4.09 -1.30 -1.23
CA LEU A 476 4.85 -2.43 -0.69
C LEU A 476 4.27 -3.75 -1.22
N TYR A 477 5.05 -4.43 -2.05
CA TYR A 477 4.74 -5.76 -2.55
C TYR A 477 5.32 -6.83 -1.64
N VAL A 478 4.61 -7.94 -1.53
CA VAL A 478 5.10 -9.16 -0.88
C VAL A 478 5.36 -10.26 -1.90
N THR A 479 6.45 -11.00 -1.73
CA THR A 479 6.90 -12.06 -2.65
C THR A 479 7.26 -13.34 -1.91
N THR A 480 7.44 -14.44 -2.63
CA THR A 480 8.17 -15.59 -2.07
C THR A 480 9.67 -15.28 -2.03
N ALA A 481 10.44 -16.07 -1.28
CA ALA A 481 11.89 -15.92 -1.27
C ALA A 481 12.51 -16.15 -2.67
N ALA A 482 11.92 -17.01 -3.51
CA ALA A 482 12.53 -17.46 -4.77
C ALA A 482 12.09 -16.67 -6.01
N CYS A 483 10.85 -16.20 -6.05
CA CYS A 483 10.25 -15.54 -7.22
C CYS A 483 9.00 -14.73 -6.84
N THR A 484 8.55 -13.84 -7.72
CA THR A 484 7.35 -13.03 -7.55
C THR A 484 6.10 -13.78 -8.02
N PRO A 485 5.11 -14.07 -7.16
CA PRO A 485 3.86 -14.72 -7.58
C PRO A 485 3.17 -13.97 -8.73
N GLU A 486 2.44 -14.69 -9.58
CA GLU A 486 1.89 -14.16 -10.85
C GLU A 486 1.17 -12.81 -10.72
N GLY A 487 0.28 -12.65 -9.74
CA GLY A 487 -0.40 -11.37 -9.51
C GLY A 487 0.56 -10.22 -9.17
N VAL A 488 1.57 -10.50 -8.34
CA VAL A 488 2.61 -9.53 -7.96
C VAL A 488 3.53 -9.22 -9.14
N HIS A 489 3.97 -10.24 -9.88
CA HIS A 489 4.79 -10.08 -11.08
C HIS A 489 4.17 -9.12 -12.08
N ASN A 490 2.87 -9.32 -12.36
CA ASN A 490 2.11 -8.48 -13.27
C ASN A 490 1.88 -7.07 -12.72
N SER A 491 1.54 -6.93 -11.43
CA SER A 491 1.32 -5.62 -10.80
C SER A 491 2.60 -4.78 -10.75
N VAL A 492 3.74 -5.40 -10.41
CA VAL A 492 5.06 -4.76 -10.43
C VAL A 492 5.42 -4.30 -11.85
N ALA A 493 5.22 -5.13 -12.86
CA ALA A 493 5.47 -4.76 -14.26
C ALA A 493 4.55 -3.61 -14.72
N SER A 494 3.30 -3.61 -14.27
CA SER A 494 2.32 -2.56 -14.61
C SER A 494 2.61 -1.22 -13.92
N LEU A 495 3.14 -1.24 -12.70
CA LEU A 495 3.50 0.00 -11.98
C LEU A 495 4.60 0.77 -12.74
N ASN A 496 5.56 0.03 -13.31
CA ASN A 496 6.70 0.56 -14.07
C ASN A 496 7.54 1.56 -13.25
N ALA A 497 7.78 1.25 -11.97
CA ALA A 497 8.62 2.05 -11.09
C ALA A 497 10.11 1.93 -11.48
N SER A 498 10.82 3.06 -11.44
CA SER A 498 12.26 3.13 -11.75
C SER A 498 13.14 2.61 -10.60
N ASN A 499 12.64 2.64 -9.38
CA ASN A 499 13.39 2.31 -8.17
C ASN A 499 12.72 1.14 -7.45
N LEU A 500 13.44 0.02 -7.30
CA LEU A 500 13.00 -1.13 -6.52
C LEU A 500 13.79 -1.25 -5.22
N ILE A 501 13.09 -1.22 -4.10
CA ILE A 501 13.68 -1.33 -2.77
C ILE A 501 13.40 -2.73 -2.21
N VAL A 502 14.44 -3.54 -2.09
CA VAL A 502 14.34 -4.91 -1.62
C VAL A 502 14.62 -4.95 -0.12
N MET A 503 13.67 -5.49 0.64
CA MET A 503 13.74 -5.62 2.09
C MET A 503 14.33 -6.99 2.47
N GLY A 504 15.49 -6.96 3.13
CA GLY A 504 16.20 -8.15 3.58
C GLY A 504 17.24 -8.67 2.57
N GLY A 505 18.09 -9.59 3.05
CA GLY A 505 19.18 -10.17 2.27
C GLY A 505 18.72 -11.13 1.17
N ALA A 506 19.64 -11.61 0.32
CA ALA A 506 19.34 -12.52 -0.78
C ALA A 506 18.72 -13.86 -0.35
N ALA A 507 18.95 -14.30 0.89
CA ALA A 507 18.30 -15.49 1.46
C ALA A 507 16.82 -15.26 1.80
N VAL A 508 16.41 -14.00 2.00
CA VAL A 508 15.03 -13.60 2.34
C VAL A 508 14.26 -13.24 1.08
N VAL A 509 14.88 -12.46 0.20
CA VAL A 509 14.38 -12.11 -1.14
C VAL A 509 15.54 -12.29 -2.12
N SER A 510 15.50 -13.40 -2.88
CA SER A 510 16.54 -13.74 -3.87
C SER A 510 16.67 -12.70 -4.97
N ASP A 511 17.80 -12.72 -5.67
CA ASP A 511 18.03 -11.81 -6.80
C ASP A 511 17.07 -12.08 -7.97
N ALA A 512 16.59 -13.32 -8.11
CA ALA A 512 15.53 -13.66 -9.05
C ALA A 512 14.23 -12.93 -8.70
N ALA A 513 13.79 -12.99 -7.43
CA ALA A 513 12.62 -12.24 -6.96
C ALA A 513 12.83 -10.72 -7.07
N ALA A 514 14.02 -10.22 -6.72
CA ALA A 514 14.39 -8.81 -6.86
C ALA A 514 14.43 -8.36 -8.33
N SER A 515 14.68 -9.26 -9.28
CA SER A 515 14.58 -8.96 -10.72
C SER A 515 13.16 -9.17 -11.26
N ASN A 516 12.16 -9.24 -10.38
CA ASN A 516 10.77 -9.55 -10.69
C ASN A 516 10.59 -10.84 -11.51
N THR A 517 11.40 -11.87 -11.28
CA THR A 517 11.21 -13.18 -11.93
C THR A 517 9.94 -13.84 -11.41
N GLY A 518 8.98 -14.14 -12.28
CA GLY A 518 7.66 -14.66 -11.90
C GLY A 518 7.69 -16.11 -11.40
N CYS A 519 6.83 -16.45 -10.44
CA CYS A 519 6.54 -17.84 -10.06
C CYS A 519 5.40 -18.37 -10.93
N LEU A 520 5.64 -19.46 -11.67
CA LEU A 520 4.55 -20.09 -12.42
C LEU A 520 3.46 -20.60 -11.48
N THR A 521 2.20 -20.31 -11.81
CA THR A 521 1.05 -21.01 -11.26
C THR A 521 1.05 -22.43 -11.82
N VAL A 522 1.00 -23.44 -10.93
CA VAL A 522 1.14 -24.86 -11.32
C VAL A 522 -0.02 -25.73 -10.83
N GLY A 523 -0.89 -26.09 -11.77
CA GLY A 523 -1.96 -27.07 -11.60
C GLY A 523 -1.43 -28.49 -11.52
N THR A 524 -2.21 -29.38 -10.89
CA THR A 524 -1.84 -30.80 -10.79
C THR A 524 -2.10 -31.50 -12.13
N PRO A 525 -1.08 -32.09 -12.77
CA PRO A 525 -1.28 -32.84 -14.01
C PRO A 525 -2.12 -34.10 -13.78
N SER A 526 -2.83 -34.55 -14.81
CA SER A 526 -3.56 -35.82 -14.81
C SER A 526 -3.21 -36.66 -16.04
N ILE A 527 -3.53 -37.96 -15.99
CA ILE A 527 -3.34 -38.88 -17.11
C ILE A 527 -4.71 -39.34 -17.57
N SER A 528 -5.00 -39.19 -18.87
CA SER A 528 -6.17 -39.78 -19.52
C SER A 528 -5.78 -40.98 -20.38
N GLY A 529 -6.73 -41.90 -20.56
CA GLY A 529 -6.52 -43.19 -21.22
C GLY A 529 -6.63 -44.37 -20.26
N ASN A 530 -6.84 -45.57 -20.82
CA ASN A 530 -6.93 -46.81 -20.04
C ASN A 530 -5.52 -47.41 -19.95
N PRO A 531 -4.91 -47.62 -18.75
CA PRO A 531 -3.56 -48.15 -18.64
C PRO A 531 -3.51 -49.62 -19.05
N ARG A 532 -3.49 -49.89 -20.35
CA ARG A 532 -3.40 -51.23 -20.93
C ARG A 532 -2.33 -51.28 -22.00
N VAL A 533 -1.64 -52.41 -22.13
CA VAL A 533 -0.69 -52.64 -23.23
C VAL A 533 -1.39 -52.35 -24.57
N THR A 534 -0.66 -51.74 -25.50
CA THR A 534 -1.12 -51.21 -26.81
C THR A 534 -1.99 -49.97 -26.77
N SER A 535 -2.39 -49.48 -25.60
CA SER A 535 -3.07 -48.18 -25.48
C SER A 535 -2.08 -47.01 -25.51
N THR A 536 -2.62 -45.81 -25.69
CA THR A 536 -1.90 -44.56 -25.50
C THR A 536 -2.44 -43.83 -24.27
N LEU A 537 -1.54 -43.46 -23.37
CA LEU A 537 -1.83 -42.54 -22.28
C LEU A 537 -1.50 -41.11 -22.70
N THR A 538 -2.33 -40.16 -22.30
CA THR A 538 -2.16 -38.74 -22.61
C THR A 538 -1.93 -37.97 -21.31
N ALA A 539 -0.86 -37.18 -21.27
CA ALA A 539 -0.63 -36.23 -20.19
C ALA A 539 -1.51 -35.01 -20.38
N ASN A 540 -2.26 -34.64 -19.34
CA ASN A 540 -2.99 -33.38 -19.27
C ASN A 540 -2.29 -32.51 -18.22
N GLU A 541 -1.90 -31.31 -18.61
CA GLU A 541 -0.96 -30.47 -17.89
C GLU A 541 -1.59 -29.83 -16.64
N GLY A 542 -2.91 -29.63 -16.65
CA GLY A 542 -3.63 -28.87 -15.62
C GLY A 542 -3.61 -27.37 -15.92
N ASN A 543 -4.05 -26.55 -14.96
CA ASN A 543 -4.02 -25.09 -15.12
C ASN A 543 -2.60 -24.56 -14.88
N TRP A 544 -2.05 -23.81 -15.83
CA TRP A 544 -0.76 -23.12 -15.67
C TRP A 544 -0.91 -21.64 -15.98
N THR A 545 0.06 -20.84 -15.54
CA THR A 545 0.23 -19.46 -16.03
C THR A 545 0.14 -19.42 -17.57
N ASN A 546 -0.62 -18.46 -18.11
CA ASN A 546 -0.86 -18.37 -19.54
C ASN A 546 0.48 -18.18 -20.31
N GLY A 547 0.62 -18.86 -21.45
CA GLY A 547 1.82 -18.82 -22.30
C GLY A 547 2.96 -19.75 -21.86
N THR A 548 2.71 -20.69 -20.93
CA THR A 548 3.70 -21.66 -20.48
C THR A 548 3.96 -22.74 -21.55
N SER A 549 5.24 -23.03 -21.81
CA SER A 549 5.68 -24.16 -22.64
C SER A 549 5.97 -25.38 -21.77
N PHE A 550 5.75 -26.60 -22.29
CA PHE A 550 5.81 -27.83 -21.48
C PHE A 550 6.82 -28.86 -21.99
N ALA A 551 7.47 -29.53 -21.05
CA ALA A 551 8.26 -30.74 -21.25
C ALA A 551 7.74 -31.87 -20.35
N TYR A 552 7.84 -33.12 -20.82
CA TYR A 552 7.28 -34.29 -20.15
C TYR A 552 8.37 -35.28 -19.77
N ARG A 553 8.13 -36.03 -18.69
CA ARG A 553 8.90 -37.23 -18.36
C ARG A 553 7.97 -38.26 -17.73
N TRP A 554 7.88 -39.43 -18.34
CA TRP A 554 7.04 -40.53 -17.81
C TRP A 554 7.83 -41.46 -16.90
N TYR A 555 7.14 -42.03 -15.90
CA TYR A 555 7.69 -42.92 -14.90
C TYR A 555 6.82 -44.16 -14.76
N ALA A 556 7.44 -45.31 -14.50
CA ALA A 556 6.79 -46.56 -14.15
C ALA A 556 7.26 -47.01 -12.77
N ASN A 557 6.34 -47.08 -11.79
CA ASN A 557 6.66 -47.30 -10.36
C ASN A 557 7.76 -46.35 -9.83
N GLY A 558 7.75 -45.09 -10.27
CA GLY A 558 8.74 -44.09 -9.87
C GLY A 558 10.05 -44.10 -10.66
N THR A 559 10.30 -45.09 -11.51
CA THR A 559 11.49 -45.15 -12.37
C THR A 559 11.21 -44.52 -13.72
N ALA A 560 12.08 -43.61 -14.18
CA ALA A 560 11.92 -42.93 -15.45
C ALA A 560 11.92 -43.90 -16.65
N ILE A 561 10.97 -43.74 -17.56
CA ILE A 561 10.87 -44.51 -18.81
C ILE A 561 11.80 -43.85 -19.84
N SER A 562 12.75 -44.61 -20.38
CA SER A 562 13.70 -44.10 -21.38
C SER A 562 12.98 -43.62 -22.65
N GLY A 563 13.40 -42.48 -23.20
CA GLY A 563 12.81 -41.88 -24.41
C GLY A 563 11.39 -41.30 -24.27
N ALA A 564 10.71 -41.54 -23.15
CA ALA A 564 9.33 -41.06 -22.94
C ALA A 564 9.29 -39.60 -22.46
N SER A 565 9.48 -38.67 -23.40
CA SER A 565 9.50 -37.22 -23.16
C SER A 565 8.38 -36.43 -23.86
N GLY A 566 7.49 -37.10 -24.59
CA GLY A 566 6.35 -36.49 -25.27
C GLY A 566 5.08 -36.44 -24.40
N LYS A 567 4.07 -35.70 -24.89
CA LYS A 567 2.73 -35.61 -24.29
C LYS A 567 2.00 -36.95 -24.24
N TYR A 568 2.32 -37.85 -25.16
CA TYR A 568 1.70 -39.16 -25.29
C TYR A 568 2.69 -40.25 -24.90
N LEU A 569 2.20 -41.29 -24.23
CA LEU A 569 2.95 -42.51 -23.91
C LEU A 569 2.23 -43.72 -24.49
N ALA A 570 2.87 -44.37 -25.46
CA ALA A 570 2.46 -45.70 -25.90
C ALA A 570 2.80 -46.73 -24.81
N VAL A 571 1.80 -47.48 -24.35
CA VAL A 571 1.97 -48.45 -23.27
C VAL A 571 2.48 -49.77 -23.82
N SER A 572 3.72 -50.11 -23.49
CA SER A 572 4.35 -51.36 -23.93
C SER A 572 4.14 -52.51 -22.95
N ALA A 573 4.36 -53.75 -23.42
CA ALA A 573 4.28 -54.94 -22.56
C ALA A 573 5.24 -54.89 -21.36
N GLY A 574 6.39 -54.23 -21.49
CA GLY A 574 7.35 -54.04 -20.40
C GLY A 574 6.87 -53.11 -19.27
N MET A 575 5.71 -52.47 -19.45
CA MET A 575 5.04 -51.65 -18.44
C MET A 575 3.97 -52.42 -17.67
N ALA A 576 3.60 -53.65 -18.09
CA ALA A 576 2.55 -54.43 -17.44
C ALA A 576 2.83 -54.62 -15.93
N GLY A 577 1.78 -54.46 -15.13
CA GLY A 577 1.84 -54.51 -13.66
C GLY A 577 2.40 -53.26 -12.99
N LYS A 578 2.96 -52.29 -13.74
CA LYS A 578 3.49 -51.03 -13.19
C LYS A 578 2.41 -49.96 -13.17
N LYS A 579 2.48 -49.05 -12.19
CA LYS A 579 1.67 -47.82 -12.17
C LYS A 579 2.44 -46.71 -12.89
N ILE A 580 1.76 -45.96 -13.74
CA ILE A 580 2.36 -44.92 -14.57
C ILE A 580 2.10 -43.55 -13.98
N SER A 581 3.10 -42.68 -13.95
CA SER A 581 2.94 -41.25 -13.64
C SER A 581 3.72 -40.39 -14.64
N VAL A 582 3.36 -39.11 -14.73
CA VAL A 582 4.05 -38.15 -15.61
C VAL A 582 4.45 -36.90 -14.81
N LYS A 583 5.70 -36.48 -14.96
CA LYS A 583 6.18 -35.17 -14.51
C LYS A 583 6.07 -34.19 -15.68
N VAL A 584 5.32 -33.11 -15.47
CA VAL A 584 5.20 -31.99 -16.41
C VAL A 584 6.07 -30.86 -15.88
N THR A 585 6.96 -30.33 -16.72
CA THR A 585 7.83 -29.18 -16.42
C THR A 585 7.40 -28.02 -17.31
N GLY A 586 7.06 -26.89 -16.71
CA GLY A 586 6.67 -25.65 -17.40
C GLY A 586 7.82 -24.63 -17.42
N SER A 587 7.95 -23.92 -18.52
CA SER A 587 8.91 -22.82 -18.71
C SER A 587 8.26 -21.63 -19.41
N LYS A 588 8.62 -20.42 -18.99
CA LYS A 588 8.21 -19.15 -19.60
C LYS A 588 9.31 -18.10 -19.36
N THR A 589 9.66 -17.31 -20.37
CA THR A 589 10.70 -16.27 -20.27
C THR A 589 10.33 -15.25 -19.19
N GLY A 590 11.25 -14.96 -18.26
CA GLY A 590 11.00 -14.08 -17.11
C GLY A 590 10.34 -14.78 -15.93
N TRP A 591 10.19 -16.11 -15.97
CA TRP A 591 9.58 -16.92 -14.90
C TRP A 591 10.52 -18.05 -14.47
N LEU A 592 10.47 -18.39 -13.18
CA LEU A 592 11.17 -19.55 -12.65
C LEU A 592 10.48 -20.82 -13.17
N THR A 593 11.26 -21.74 -13.74
CA THR A 593 10.75 -23.03 -14.21
C THR A 593 10.18 -23.83 -13.05
N ALA A 594 9.05 -24.47 -13.28
CA ALA A 594 8.38 -25.28 -12.25
C ALA A 594 7.96 -26.63 -12.82
N ALA A 595 7.87 -27.64 -11.96
CA ALA A 595 7.45 -28.97 -12.37
C ALA A 595 6.55 -29.64 -11.34
N LYS A 596 5.59 -30.44 -11.82
CA LYS A 596 4.68 -31.21 -10.96
C LYS A 596 4.42 -32.58 -11.56
N THR A 597 4.23 -33.57 -10.69
CA THR A 597 3.99 -34.96 -11.08
C THR A 597 2.53 -35.32 -10.86
N SER A 598 1.93 -36.04 -11.80
CA SER A 598 0.57 -36.55 -11.68
C SER A 598 0.46 -37.61 -10.58
N SER A 599 -0.76 -37.86 -10.10
CA SER A 599 -1.07 -39.14 -9.44
C SER A 599 -0.76 -40.31 -10.38
N ALA A 600 -0.40 -41.46 -9.80
CA ALA A 600 -0.13 -42.66 -10.59
C ALA A 600 -1.43 -43.34 -11.06
N THR A 601 -1.42 -43.94 -12.24
CA THR A 601 -2.54 -44.72 -12.78
C THR A 601 -2.80 -45.98 -11.93
N ALA A 602 -3.90 -46.68 -12.22
CA ALA A 602 -3.99 -48.11 -11.91
C ALA A 602 -2.84 -48.88 -12.58
N ALA A 603 -2.52 -50.06 -12.06
CA ALA A 603 -1.47 -50.90 -12.63
C ALA A 603 -1.82 -51.27 -14.09
N VAL A 604 -0.83 -51.21 -14.97
CA VAL A 604 -1.01 -51.49 -16.39
C VAL A 604 -1.48 -52.94 -16.59
N GLY A 605 -2.65 -53.10 -17.20
CA GLY A 605 -3.20 -54.40 -17.56
C GLY A 605 -2.89 -54.80 -19.01
N TYR A 606 -3.29 -56.00 -19.38
CA TYR A 606 -3.37 -56.41 -20.78
C TYR A 606 -4.80 -56.20 -21.32
N PRO A 607 -4.97 -55.88 -22.61
CA PRO A 607 -6.27 -55.98 -23.25
C PRO A 607 -6.69 -57.46 -23.40
N SER A 608 -8.00 -57.70 -23.52
CA SER A 608 -8.53 -59.04 -23.77
C SER A 608 -8.29 -59.53 -25.20
N ARG A 609 -8.25 -58.59 -26.16
CA ARG A 609 -8.09 -58.80 -27.61
C ARG A 609 -7.09 -57.80 -28.17
N THR A 610 -6.27 -58.19 -29.14
CA THR A 610 -5.31 -57.32 -29.82
C THR A 610 -5.10 -57.77 -31.26
N ALA A 611 -4.52 -56.90 -32.10
CA ALA A 611 -4.18 -57.25 -33.47
C ALA A 611 -2.93 -58.16 -33.53
N PRO A 612 -2.74 -58.91 -34.63
CA PRO A 612 -1.50 -59.61 -34.92
C PRO A 612 -0.26 -58.72 -34.86
N ALA A 613 0.87 -59.30 -34.48
CA ALA A 613 2.17 -58.63 -34.54
C ALA A 613 2.69 -58.54 -35.99
N ASP A 614 2.37 -59.56 -36.80
CA ASP A 614 2.63 -59.62 -38.24
C ASP A 614 1.62 -60.58 -38.93
N SER A 615 1.80 -60.86 -40.23
CA SER A 615 0.90 -61.71 -41.02
C SER A 615 0.81 -63.17 -40.58
N TRP A 616 1.61 -63.61 -39.62
CA TRP A 616 1.63 -65.00 -39.15
C TRP A 616 1.64 -65.12 -37.63
N ASN A 617 1.95 -64.06 -36.89
CA ASN A 617 2.24 -64.14 -35.47
C ASN A 617 1.37 -63.22 -34.64
N CYS A 618 0.93 -63.75 -33.50
CA CYS A 618 0.41 -62.95 -32.41
C CYS A 618 1.55 -62.44 -31.51
N PRO A 619 1.36 -61.31 -30.80
CA PRO A 619 2.31 -60.87 -29.79
C PRO A 619 2.53 -61.96 -28.72
N SER A 620 3.75 -62.10 -28.21
CA SER A 620 4.10 -63.15 -27.23
C SER A 620 3.26 -63.10 -25.95
N TRP A 621 2.70 -61.94 -25.59
CA TRP A 621 1.82 -61.78 -24.43
C TRP A 621 0.34 -62.10 -24.70
N ALA A 622 -0.05 -62.31 -25.96
CA ALA A 622 -1.39 -62.72 -26.41
C ALA A 622 -1.31 -63.81 -27.49
N PRO A 623 -0.81 -65.01 -27.17
CA PRO A 623 -0.39 -65.98 -28.18
C PRO A 623 -1.54 -66.80 -28.80
N ILE A 624 -2.81 -66.59 -28.46
CA ILE A 624 -3.92 -67.37 -29.04
C ILE A 624 -4.35 -66.70 -30.34
N LYS A 625 -4.23 -67.40 -31.48
CA LYS A 625 -4.60 -66.89 -32.81
C LYS A 625 -6.09 -67.09 -33.08
N GLY A 626 -6.82 -66.05 -33.42
CA GLY A 626 -8.20 -66.11 -33.89
C GLY A 626 -8.31 -65.72 -35.36
N ASN A 627 -9.10 -66.46 -36.14
CA ASN A 627 -9.39 -66.15 -37.55
C ASN A 627 -10.77 -66.66 -37.96
N GLN A 628 -11.26 -66.22 -39.12
CA GLN A 628 -12.47 -66.78 -39.71
C GLN A 628 -12.14 -68.09 -40.46
N SER A 629 -12.89 -69.15 -40.15
CA SER A 629 -12.79 -70.43 -40.88
C SER A 629 -13.42 -70.33 -42.28
N SER A 630 -13.13 -71.31 -43.14
CA SER A 630 -13.72 -71.39 -44.49
C SER A 630 -15.25 -71.51 -44.51
N SER A 631 -15.86 -71.92 -43.39
CA SER A 631 -17.32 -71.96 -43.19
C SER A 631 -17.89 -70.67 -42.60
N GLY A 632 -17.08 -69.62 -42.45
CA GLY A 632 -17.49 -68.31 -41.92
C GLY A 632 -17.54 -68.21 -40.40
N GLU A 633 -17.25 -69.29 -39.66
CA GLU A 633 -17.24 -69.28 -38.19
C GLU A 633 -15.92 -68.71 -37.65
N TRP A 634 -15.99 -67.85 -36.64
CA TRP A 634 -14.82 -67.34 -35.91
C TRP A 634 -14.26 -68.41 -34.98
N ILE A 635 -13.01 -68.83 -35.23
CA ILE A 635 -12.33 -69.90 -34.49
C ILE A 635 -11.01 -69.42 -33.89
N TYR A 636 -10.64 -69.93 -32.72
CA TYR A 636 -9.32 -69.70 -32.15
C TYR A 636 -8.48 -70.98 -32.08
N HIS A 637 -7.16 -70.79 -32.19
CA HIS A 637 -6.13 -71.80 -32.16
C HIS A 637 -5.22 -71.56 -30.95
N MET A 638 -5.11 -72.57 -30.09
CA MET A 638 -4.19 -72.55 -28.96
C MET A 638 -2.75 -72.76 -29.44
N PRO A 639 -1.74 -72.15 -28.78
CA PRO A 639 -0.34 -72.47 -29.03
C PRO A 639 -0.10 -73.98 -28.99
N TYR A 640 0.76 -74.48 -29.89
CA TYR A 640 1.08 -75.91 -30.06
C TYR A 640 -0.07 -76.80 -30.57
N GLY A 641 -1.23 -76.22 -30.91
CA GLY A 641 -2.29 -76.95 -31.60
C GLY A 641 -1.89 -77.31 -33.03
N GLN A 642 -2.46 -78.39 -33.58
CA GLN A 642 -2.11 -78.95 -34.89
C GLN A 642 -2.07 -77.93 -36.02
N PHE A 643 -2.96 -76.94 -36.00
CA PHE A 643 -3.07 -75.92 -37.05
C PHE A 643 -2.55 -74.54 -36.63
N TYR A 644 -1.99 -74.38 -35.43
CA TYR A 644 -1.58 -73.08 -34.92
C TYR A 644 -0.53 -72.39 -35.81
N ASP A 645 0.48 -73.13 -36.27
CA ASP A 645 1.54 -72.59 -37.13
C ASP A 645 1.05 -72.35 -38.58
N ALA A 646 -0.03 -73.01 -39.00
CA ALA A 646 -0.65 -72.84 -40.30
C ALA A 646 -1.73 -71.73 -40.32
N THR A 647 -2.05 -71.13 -39.16
CA THR A 647 -3.06 -70.07 -39.05
C THR A 647 -2.43 -68.69 -39.18
N ASN A 648 -2.97 -67.88 -40.11
CA ASN A 648 -2.80 -66.43 -40.15
C ASN A 648 -3.83 -65.79 -39.21
N PRO A 649 -3.41 -65.16 -38.10
CA PRO A 649 -4.35 -64.55 -37.16
C PRO A 649 -4.96 -63.27 -37.72
N GLU A 650 -6.25 -63.08 -37.47
CA GLU A 650 -6.97 -61.81 -37.62
C GLU A 650 -7.07 -61.09 -36.27
N ASP A 651 -7.18 -61.85 -35.18
CA ASP A 651 -7.15 -61.37 -33.80
C ASP A 651 -6.23 -62.23 -32.92
N CYS A 652 -5.77 -61.65 -31.84
CA CYS A 652 -4.92 -62.29 -30.85
C CYS A 652 -5.49 -62.15 -29.44
N PHE A 653 -5.47 -63.25 -28.68
CA PHE A 653 -6.03 -63.32 -27.34
C PHE A 653 -5.00 -63.81 -26.33
N ARG A 654 -5.09 -63.27 -25.11
CA ARG A 654 -4.25 -63.70 -23.98
C ARG A 654 -4.75 -64.97 -23.32
N THR A 655 -6.07 -65.17 -23.28
CA THR A 655 -6.69 -66.33 -22.62
C THR A 655 -7.80 -66.90 -23.48
N GLU A 656 -8.06 -68.20 -23.32
CA GLU A 656 -9.14 -68.91 -23.99
C GLU A 656 -10.50 -68.25 -23.67
N ALA A 657 -10.70 -67.86 -22.41
CA ALA A 657 -11.90 -67.14 -21.97
C ALA A 657 -12.09 -65.81 -22.70
N ALA A 658 -11.02 -65.08 -23.02
CA ALA A 658 -11.12 -63.82 -23.76
C ALA A 658 -11.51 -64.05 -25.23
N ALA A 659 -11.01 -65.12 -25.86
CA ALA A 659 -11.41 -65.52 -27.21
C ALA A 659 -12.89 -65.92 -27.25
N VAL A 660 -13.32 -66.75 -26.29
CA VAL A 660 -14.72 -67.17 -26.16
C VAL A 660 -15.64 -65.98 -25.91
N ALA A 661 -15.27 -65.07 -25.00
CA ALA A 661 -16.04 -63.85 -24.74
C ALA A 661 -16.13 -62.92 -25.98
N ALA A 662 -15.15 -62.99 -26.88
CA ALA A 662 -15.16 -62.28 -28.15
C ALA A 662 -15.96 -63.00 -29.25
N GLY A 663 -16.62 -64.12 -28.96
CA GLY A 663 -17.46 -64.86 -29.89
C GLY A 663 -16.72 -65.96 -30.67
N TYR A 664 -15.46 -66.25 -30.34
CA TYR A 664 -14.70 -67.29 -30.99
C TYR A 664 -14.92 -68.65 -30.32
N ARG A 665 -15.21 -69.69 -31.10
CA ARG A 665 -15.19 -71.07 -30.59
C ARG A 665 -13.81 -71.70 -30.78
N LYS A 666 -13.49 -72.73 -30.00
CA LYS A 666 -12.25 -73.49 -30.20
C LYS A 666 -12.22 -74.13 -31.59
N SER A 667 -11.07 -74.13 -32.26
CA SER A 667 -10.89 -74.98 -33.44
C SER A 667 -11.19 -76.44 -33.08
N LYS A 668 -11.98 -77.12 -33.92
CA LYS A 668 -12.33 -78.54 -33.75
C LYS A 668 -11.19 -79.47 -34.23
N ARG A 669 -10.11 -78.88 -34.72
CA ARG A 669 -8.98 -79.51 -35.37
C ARG A 669 -7.68 -78.91 -34.85
#